data_AF-A0A955VQ06-F1
#
_entry.id   AF-A0A955VQ06-F1
#
_cell.length_a   1.000
_cell.length_b   1.000
_cell.length_c   1.000
_cell.angle_alpha   90.00
_cell.angle_beta   90.00
_cell.angle_gamma   90.00
#
_symmetry.space_group_name_H-M   'P 1'
#
loop_
_entity.id
_entity.type
_entity.pdbx_description
1 polymer ?
#
loop_
_entity_poly.entity_id
_entity_poly.type
_entity_poly.pdbx_seq_one_letter_code
_entity_poly.pdbx_strand_id
1 'polypeptide(L)'
;MKVSRLVCRSLGCWLLLGLALALGAPGCAKEGEFVTKREIPREDFGTEVFNILRREMSWSKSNADAKVAVLDESRLELINALNAMIDQPVRSDLQDALVKILPLYDFKPDGSPGELPELTQDLARILERLLLDNRTLDALSKLDAGKGAPPDATNRLIYRFLQYEKELFPTLAKLFSEQEPLLNELFLYLHYKLPTLEDVDPPELPTLGERFLKEDETLVSTSPAYSLLLDSKGNPLVTYKNGKPLPPFIDNDNNGEVDTDAFGNPIDAQGKVIDIKPFTAQTGPGIARDEYGRAFVGVDPLYRYIDMRKTLLAMMLQDAGEILKRDYHLQLITALEPLLGTRTSRKDPEGTFLGYEGSFNPLLDLLYAGNMLRRYPRLPQTIQILAEVARQKPTLLVGLVTELAKMIEIFSGPDLLAPKNTFFEEFHPYLELLAKNGLLADVLRAMADPRIKNLPTSLGDMLRYSELDLPADMSNLKTPSDVDNLDYKTETDWTKSDQDGDQYKSLFQKTQALIYYTNRAPLAVKLFDQINLPFLTITDNMAAFYILGVAGKAKLDVPLADQAVNLIDEFDDTTPTAEQLNLFLNHDQQLLGNATDNVGKQVRFHYGDMLLALQRTGMLDVLRPLAEAFVNKGKEELFVDLLSLVHEHYGSNVKNETKDVSKGTNIRATEPKLLRLVDETTFLSKVIELSTFLSTLEITHRGEKLNAIDELSKFVRYLTDTEEPLVTRDGRAWVFSGACGNVRFKIKANGEPELDQNLSPIPECTKRVEKISRLHILFDALDNVKYRLERPVSDPTAEELRKKGKTAWDAIDIVDVLLAIENGKLKNETTAPLIVNLLPVLADHFEREFYKPSYLTDIDKGFADLKAFFESRGFAAVVDIVKLLRDTPEYRDTINPLLVRLLDPNQTGERDLYGAVLMFLSDSIQFRVDPNAGTQMLRYLAAVLQPEDRLLFRVIEAANKMYQLDDKRTLVELAKNLMRESPVGVFPINAMGLVIKQLHRAVPNAPGPRTATDFKFIVEKMVDYLRDKEKGVERLYTIIRGRK
;
A
#
# COMPACT_ATOMS: atom_id res chain seq x y z
N MET A 1 53.20 25.72 3.78
CA MET A 1 52.84 27.14 4.05
C MET A 1 53.07 28.14 2.90
N LYS A 2 53.99 27.95 1.93
CA LYS A 2 54.11 28.85 0.75
C LYS A 2 53.04 28.60 -0.35
N VAL A 3 52.48 27.39 -0.43
CA VAL A 3 51.36 27.03 -1.33
C VAL A 3 50.03 27.72 -0.93
N SER A 4 49.84 28.02 0.36
CA SER A 4 48.69 28.79 0.88
C SER A 4 48.64 30.25 0.38
N ARG A 5 49.77 30.84 -0.07
CA ARG A 5 49.79 32.21 -0.62
C ARG A 5 49.31 32.30 -2.07
N LEU A 6 49.40 31.21 -2.83
CA LEU A 6 48.91 31.16 -4.21
C LEU A 6 47.40 30.90 -4.17
N VAL A 7 46.99 29.84 -3.48
CA VAL A 7 45.60 29.40 -3.34
C VAL A 7 44.67 30.46 -2.73
N CYS A 8 45.13 31.30 -1.78
CA CYS A 8 44.33 32.41 -1.25
C CYS A 8 44.18 33.60 -2.21
N ARG A 9 45.00 33.69 -3.26
CA ARG A 9 44.87 34.70 -4.32
C ARG A 9 44.31 34.11 -5.62
N SER A 10 44.28 32.79 -5.81
CA SER A 10 43.88 32.13 -7.06
C SER A 10 42.77 31.08 -6.95
N LEU A 11 41.84 31.22 -7.90
CA LEU A 11 40.72 30.36 -8.26
C LEU A 11 39.55 30.22 -7.27
N GLY A 12 39.78 29.99 -5.97
CA GLY A 12 38.68 29.83 -5.00
C GLY A 12 37.84 31.11 -4.78
N CYS A 13 38.52 32.26 -4.71
CA CYS A 13 37.85 33.56 -4.71
C CYS A 13 37.10 33.82 -6.01
N TRP A 14 37.49 33.23 -7.15
CA TRP A 14 36.93 33.55 -8.46
C TRP A 14 35.66 32.77 -8.79
N LEU A 15 35.55 31.49 -8.40
CA LEU A 15 34.33 30.72 -8.64
C LEU A 15 33.15 31.24 -7.81
N LEU A 16 33.47 31.60 -6.56
CA LEU A 16 32.53 32.27 -5.67
C LEU A 16 32.42 33.77 -5.97
N LEU A 17 33.44 34.43 -6.55
CA LEU A 17 33.25 35.71 -7.28
C LEU A 17 32.37 35.53 -8.49
N GLY A 18 32.24 34.36 -9.10
CA GLY A 18 31.27 34.14 -10.16
C GLY A 18 29.87 34.21 -9.59
N LEU A 19 29.61 33.47 -8.50
CA LEU A 19 28.37 33.63 -7.73
C LEU A 19 28.22 35.06 -7.15
N ALA A 20 29.31 35.73 -6.77
CA ALA A 20 29.32 37.09 -6.24
C ALA A 20 29.35 38.21 -7.30
N LEU A 21 29.65 37.90 -8.55
CA LEU A 21 29.54 38.80 -9.70
C LEU A 21 28.15 38.65 -10.30
N ALA A 22 27.52 37.47 -10.23
CA ALA A 22 26.07 37.33 -10.42
C ALA A 22 25.30 38.27 -9.49
N LEU A 23 25.81 38.44 -8.27
CA LEU A 23 25.30 39.37 -7.28
C LEU A 23 25.44 40.87 -7.68
N GLY A 24 26.48 41.24 -8.45
CA GLY A 24 26.81 42.65 -8.74
C GLY A 24 26.67 43.12 -10.20
N ALA A 25 26.45 42.24 -11.17
CA ALA A 25 26.85 42.48 -12.56
C ALA A 25 26.12 43.54 -13.43
N PRO A 26 24.87 44.00 -13.22
CA PRO A 26 24.26 44.92 -14.18
C PRO A 26 24.36 46.33 -13.63
N GLY A 27 25.59 46.82 -13.49
CA GLY A 27 25.88 48.10 -12.85
C GLY A 27 26.85 49.00 -13.60
N CYS A 28 27.88 48.50 -14.29
CA CYS A 28 28.98 49.39 -14.69
C CYS A 28 29.20 49.43 -16.21
N ALA A 29 29.19 50.65 -16.76
CA ALA A 29 29.59 50.99 -18.14
C ALA A 29 30.96 51.70 -18.21
N LYS A 30 31.86 51.49 -17.24
CA LYS A 30 33.25 51.95 -17.35
C LYS A 30 34.22 50.90 -16.81
N GLU A 31 35.25 50.63 -17.59
CA GLU A 31 36.42 49.84 -17.23
C GLU A 31 37.10 50.45 -16.01
N GLY A 32 37.08 49.73 -14.89
CA GLY A 32 37.97 50.00 -13.76
C GLY A 32 39.11 49.00 -13.80
N GLU A 33 40.35 49.48 -13.94
CA GLU A 33 41.54 48.65 -13.75
C GLU A 33 41.55 48.07 -12.33
N PHE A 34 41.52 46.74 -12.22
CA PHE A 34 41.72 46.05 -10.95
C PHE A 34 43.17 46.25 -10.48
N VAL A 35 43.38 47.22 -9.58
CA VAL A 35 44.68 47.58 -9.03
C VAL A 35 45.31 46.39 -8.29
N THR A 36 46.33 45.81 -8.90
CA THR A 36 47.19 44.79 -8.29
C THR A 36 48.33 45.45 -7.52
N LYS A 37 48.10 45.82 -6.25
CA LYS A 37 49.09 45.88 -5.15
C LYS A 37 48.57 46.73 -3.97
N ARG A 38 48.07 46.07 -2.94
CA ARG A 38 48.14 46.54 -1.55
C ARG A 38 48.27 45.34 -0.63
N GLU A 39 49.26 45.36 0.27
CA GLU A 39 49.42 44.37 1.34
C GLU A 39 48.55 44.82 2.51
N ILE A 40 47.41 44.15 2.71
CA ILE A 40 46.49 44.35 3.84
C ILE A 40 46.64 43.12 4.77
N PRO A 41 46.57 43.29 6.10
CA PRO A 41 46.51 42.17 7.04
C PRO A 41 45.34 41.22 6.70
N ARG A 42 45.56 39.91 6.77
CA ARG A 42 44.67 38.89 6.18
C ARG A 42 43.43 38.66 7.04
N GLU A 43 42.26 38.89 6.45
CA GLU A 43 40.98 38.41 6.97
C GLU A 43 40.70 36.98 6.46
N ASP A 44 39.70 36.29 7.01
CA ASP A 44 39.24 34.99 6.50
C ASP A 44 38.57 35.11 5.12
N PHE A 45 38.32 33.96 4.46
CA PHE A 45 37.82 33.91 3.09
C PHE A 45 36.47 34.61 2.93
N GLY A 46 35.53 34.34 3.83
CA GLY A 46 34.20 34.94 3.82
C GLY A 46 34.27 36.46 3.95
N THR A 47 35.15 36.98 4.80
CA THR A 47 35.31 38.43 4.97
C THR A 47 35.87 39.10 3.72
N GLU A 48 36.83 38.49 3.04
CA GLU A 48 37.36 39.01 1.76
C GLU A 48 36.29 39.04 0.66
N VAL A 49 35.52 37.94 0.50
CA VAL A 49 34.42 37.88 -0.48
C VAL A 49 33.34 38.90 -0.15
N PHE A 50 32.98 39.04 1.13
CA PHE A 50 32.05 40.07 1.61
C PHE A 50 32.53 41.48 1.24
N ASN A 51 33.79 41.80 1.50
CA ASN A 51 34.36 43.12 1.20
C ASN A 51 34.39 43.42 -0.31
N ILE A 52 34.60 42.39 -1.14
CA ILE A 52 34.51 42.53 -2.60
C ILE A 52 33.06 42.78 -3.01
N LEU A 53 32.13 41.94 -2.56
CA LEU A 53 30.70 42.09 -2.82
C LEU A 53 30.20 43.47 -2.44
N ARG A 54 30.53 43.94 -1.23
CA ARG A 54 30.14 45.25 -0.72
C ARG A 54 30.65 46.38 -1.58
N ARG A 55 31.89 46.26 -2.07
CA ARG A 55 32.49 47.24 -2.98
C ARG A 55 31.80 47.24 -4.34
N GLU A 56 31.52 46.08 -4.91
CA GLU A 56 30.78 45.97 -6.17
C GLU A 56 29.37 46.54 -6.04
N MET A 57 28.65 46.27 -4.95
CA MET A 57 27.33 46.87 -4.69
C MET A 57 27.39 48.38 -4.57
N SER A 58 28.44 48.93 -3.97
CA SER A 58 28.62 50.39 -3.85
C SER A 58 28.80 51.08 -5.22
N TRP A 59 29.15 50.31 -6.26
CA TRP A 59 29.29 50.80 -7.63
C TRP A 59 28.09 50.47 -8.52
N SER A 60 27.02 49.87 -7.96
CA SER A 60 25.83 49.54 -8.72
C SER A 60 25.14 50.80 -9.27
N LYS A 61 24.74 50.80 -10.55
CA LYS A 61 24.00 51.91 -11.19
C LYS A 61 22.67 52.23 -10.52
N SER A 62 22.04 51.24 -9.88
CA SER A 62 20.75 51.37 -9.23
C SER A 62 20.77 50.81 -7.82
N ASN A 63 20.19 51.57 -6.90
CA ASN A 63 19.98 51.19 -5.50
C ASN A 63 21.27 50.77 -4.76
N ALA A 64 22.42 51.39 -5.07
CA ALA A 64 23.72 51.06 -4.47
C ALA A 64 23.67 51.08 -2.94
N ASP A 65 23.16 52.16 -2.34
CA ASP A 65 23.05 52.30 -0.88
C ASP A 65 22.16 51.21 -0.26
N ALA A 66 21.01 50.92 -0.88
CA ALA A 66 20.10 49.89 -0.41
C ALA A 66 20.69 48.48 -0.53
N LYS A 67 21.43 48.18 -1.61
CA LYS A 67 22.13 46.90 -1.79
C LYS A 67 23.29 46.74 -0.80
N VAL A 68 24.04 47.80 -0.54
CA VAL A 68 25.09 47.79 0.49
C VAL A 68 24.45 47.56 1.87
N ALA A 69 23.31 48.19 2.17
CA ALA A 69 22.59 47.98 3.41
C ALA A 69 22.13 46.53 3.59
N VAL A 70 21.49 45.92 2.58
CA VAL A 70 21.10 44.49 2.58
C VAL A 70 22.30 43.61 2.88
N LEU A 71 23.42 43.85 2.20
CA LEU A 71 24.61 43.06 2.38
C LEU A 71 25.18 43.23 3.80
N ASP A 72 25.25 44.47 4.30
CA ASP A 72 25.73 44.78 5.65
C ASP A 72 24.85 44.13 6.74
N GLU A 73 23.53 44.05 6.53
CA GLU A 73 22.60 43.33 7.42
C GLU A 73 22.88 41.82 7.46
N SER A 74 23.20 41.20 6.32
CA SER A 74 23.52 39.77 6.24
C SER A 74 25.00 39.44 6.48
N ARG A 75 25.82 40.41 6.92
CA ARG A 75 27.29 40.29 6.97
C ARG A 75 27.77 39.04 7.71
N LEU A 76 27.30 38.85 8.94
CA LEU A 76 27.79 37.76 9.79
C LEU A 76 27.41 36.39 9.22
N GLU A 77 26.16 36.22 8.80
CA GLU A 77 25.65 34.98 8.23
C GLU A 77 26.36 34.63 6.92
N LEU A 78 26.52 35.61 6.03
CA LEU A 78 27.18 35.40 4.74
C LEU A 78 28.67 35.06 4.91
N ILE A 79 29.39 35.75 5.79
CA ILE A 79 30.80 35.45 6.07
C ILE A 79 30.94 34.02 6.62
N ASN A 80 30.09 33.63 7.57
CA ASN A 80 30.14 32.31 8.16
C ASN A 80 29.77 31.21 7.15
N ALA A 81 28.76 31.44 6.32
CA ALA A 81 28.38 30.54 5.23
C ALA A 81 29.54 30.31 4.24
N LEU A 82 30.17 31.40 3.79
CA LEU A 82 31.30 31.33 2.85
C LEU A 82 32.54 30.66 3.45
N ASN A 83 32.80 30.90 4.73
CA ASN A 83 33.89 30.21 5.44
C ASN A 83 33.62 28.72 5.63
N ALA A 84 32.37 28.33 5.89
CA ALA A 84 31.97 26.93 6.02
C ALA A 84 32.10 26.16 4.69
N MET A 85 31.94 26.83 3.54
CA MET A 85 32.11 26.22 2.22
C MET A 85 33.57 25.88 1.89
N ILE A 86 34.52 26.73 2.29
CA ILE A 86 35.94 26.64 1.93
C ILE A 86 36.76 26.17 3.14
N ASP A 87 36.53 24.91 3.53
CA ASP A 87 37.32 24.24 4.56
C ASP A 87 38.76 23.94 4.09
N GLN A 88 39.58 23.30 4.94
CA GLN A 88 40.99 23.03 4.60
C GLN A 88 41.17 22.19 3.32
N PRO A 89 40.48 21.04 3.15
CA PRO A 89 40.52 20.24 1.92
C PRO A 89 40.10 21.03 0.67
N VAL A 90 38.93 21.69 0.70
CA VAL A 90 38.45 22.46 -0.45
C VAL A 90 39.42 23.59 -0.77
N ARG A 91 39.91 24.29 0.26
CA ARG A 91 40.88 25.37 0.08
C ARG A 91 42.13 24.85 -0.63
N SER A 92 42.75 23.75 -0.21
CA SER A 92 44.01 23.29 -0.79
C SER A 92 43.90 22.87 -2.26
N ASP A 93 42.76 22.29 -2.65
CA ASP A 93 42.65 21.54 -3.90
C ASP A 93 41.72 22.18 -4.94
N LEU A 94 40.92 23.19 -4.57
CA LEU A 94 39.92 23.78 -5.46
C LEU A 94 40.56 24.37 -6.73
N GLN A 95 41.75 24.95 -6.61
CA GLN A 95 42.45 25.46 -7.79
C GLN A 95 42.80 24.34 -8.78
N ASP A 96 43.30 23.21 -8.28
CA ASP A 96 43.68 22.05 -9.10
C ASP A 96 42.45 21.44 -9.78
N ALA A 97 41.36 21.26 -9.02
CA ALA A 97 40.08 20.78 -9.55
C ALA A 97 39.54 21.69 -10.67
N LEU A 98 39.60 23.00 -10.49
CA LEU A 98 39.12 23.96 -11.48
C LEU A 98 39.99 24.02 -12.74
N VAL A 99 41.30 23.81 -12.63
CA VAL A 99 42.18 23.67 -13.80
C VAL A 99 41.88 22.38 -14.56
N LYS A 100 41.56 21.30 -13.85
CA LYS A 100 41.25 19.99 -14.45
C LYS A 100 39.95 19.97 -15.24
N ILE A 101 38.96 20.81 -14.91
CA ILE A 101 37.69 20.92 -15.66
C ILE A 101 37.75 21.88 -16.86
N LEU A 102 38.85 22.64 -17.05
CA LEU A 102 39.02 23.54 -18.20
C LEU A 102 38.80 22.89 -19.58
N PRO A 103 39.14 21.61 -19.83
CA PRO A 103 38.84 20.97 -21.11
C PRO A 103 37.35 20.97 -21.47
N LEU A 104 36.44 21.00 -20.48
CA LEU A 104 35.00 21.11 -20.70
C LEU A 104 34.55 22.53 -21.05
N TYR A 105 35.43 23.52 -20.85
CA TYR A 105 35.24 24.90 -21.22
C TYR A 105 35.83 25.22 -22.60
N ASP A 106 36.95 24.58 -22.93
CA ASP A 106 37.66 24.79 -24.19
C ASP A 106 36.76 24.48 -25.41
N PHE A 107 36.97 25.21 -26.51
CA PHE A 107 36.25 24.94 -27.76
C PHE A 107 36.54 23.51 -28.22
N LYS A 108 35.50 22.82 -28.68
CA LYS A 108 35.63 21.50 -29.31
C LYS A 108 36.48 21.64 -30.59
N PRO A 109 37.10 20.55 -31.10
CA PRO A 109 37.97 20.60 -32.27
C PRO A 109 37.31 21.16 -33.55
N ASP A 110 35.98 21.13 -33.62
CA ASP A 110 35.16 21.67 -34.70
C ASP A 110 34.85 23.18 -34.57
N GLY A 111 35.36 23.84 -33.52
CA GLY A 111 35.14 25.26 -33.23
C GLY A 111 33.84 25.56 -32.48
N SER A 112 33.06 24.55 -32.10
CA SER A 112 31.87 24.73 -31.26
C SER A 112 32.24 24.93 -29.78
N PRO A 113 31.38 25.60 -28.97
CA PRO A 113 31.67 25.82 -27.56
C PRO A 113 31.86 24.51 -26.78
N GLY A 114 32.67 24.54 -25.73
CA GLY A 114 32.78 23.42 -24.79
C GLY A 114 31.45 23.14 -24.08
N GLU A 115 31.35 22.00 -23.40
CA GLU A 115 30.14 21.56 -22.70
C GLU A 115 29.68 22.53 -21.60
N LEU A 116 30.61 23.19 -20.88
CA LEU A 116 30.26 24.16 -19.82
C LEU A 116 29.64 25.46 -20.37
N PRO A 117 30.20 26.09 -21.42
CA PRO A 117 29.53 27.19 -22.13
C PRO A 117 28.16 26.81 -22.69
N GLU A 118 28.03 25.62 -23.29
CA GLU A 118 26.74 25.13 -23.81
C GLU A 118 25.71 25.01 -22.68
N LEU A 119 26.09 24.37 -21.57
CA LEU A 119 25.24 24.23 -20.38
C LEU A 119 24.80 25.59 -19.81
N THR A 120 25.74 26.55 -19.75
CA THR A 120 25.47 27.91 -19.27
C THR A 120 24.45 28.62 -20.17
N GLN A 121 24.57 28.45 -21.49
CA GLN A 121 23.61 28.99 -22.45
C GLN A 121 22.26 28.29 -22.38
N ASP A 122 22.22 26.99 -22.14
CA ASP A 122 20.97 26.25 -21.96
C ASP A 122 20.21 26.72 -20.72
N LEU A 123 20.92 26.88 -19.59
CA LEU A 123 20.34 27.40 -18.36
C LEU A 123 19.79 28.81 -18.58
N ALA A 124 20.51 29.67 -19.32
CA ALA A 124 20.02 31.00 -19.69
C ALA A 124 18.71 30.92 -20.50
N ARG A 125 18.63 30.01 -21.49
CA ARG A 125 17.40 29.80 -22.29
C ARG A 125 16.20 29.36 -21.45
N ILE A 126 16.42 28.52 -20.45
CA ILE A 126 15.36 28.04 -19.55
C ILE A 126 14.85 29.15 -18.65
N LEU A 127 15.76 29.94 -18.09
CA LEU A 127 15.41 31.11 -17.31
C LEU A 127 14.70 32.18 -18.17
N GLU A 128 15.07 32.34 -19.45
CA GLU A 128 14.33 33.19 -20.39
C GLU A 128 12.90 32.69 -20.64
N ARG A 129 12.70 31.37 -20.76
CA ARG A 129 11.33 30.81 -20.84
C ARG A 129 10.53 31.13 -19.57
N LEU A 130 11.16 31.06 -18.40
CA LEU A 130 10.53 31.47 -17.14
C LEU A 130 10.15 32.96 -17.14
N LEU A 131 10.97 33.84 -17.72
CA LEU A 131 10.67 35.28 -17.83
C LEU A 131 9.45 35.58 -18.71
N LEU A 132 9.15 34.71 -19.67
CA LEU A 132 7.99 34.82 -20.54
C LEU A 132 6.73 34.23 -19.90
N ASP A 133 6.86 33.45 -18.83
CA ASP A 133 5.76 32.79 -18.15
C ASP A 133 5.40 33.49 -16.83
N ASN A 134 4.55 34.52 -16.95
CA ASN A 134 4.05 35.27 -15.80
C ASN A 134 3.28 34.39 -14.79
N ARG A 135 2.67 33.28 -15.24
CA ARG A 135 1.93 32.37 -14.33
C ARG A 135 2.89 31.58 -13.46
N THR A 136 3.99 31.10 -14.03
CA THR A 136 5.03 30.41 -13.27
C THR A 136 5.79 31.37 -12.35
N LEU A 137 6.02 32.62 -12.76
CA LEU A 137 6.58 33.65 -11.88
C LEU A 137 5.66 33.99 -10.69
N ASP A 138 4.33 34.06 -10.92
CA ASP A 138 3.34 34.19 -9.84
C ASP A 138 3.36 32.96 -8.91
N ALA A 139 3.42 31.76 -9.48
CA ALA A 139 3.55 30.52 -8.71
C ALA A 139 4.82 30.48 -7.85
N LEU A 140 5.97 30.91 -8.38
CA LEU A 140 7.22 31.04 -7.60
C LEU A 140 7.06 32.01 -6.43
N SER A 141 6.35 33.13 -6.65
CA SER A 141 6.05 34.08 -5.57
C SER A 141 5.20 33.48 -4.46
N LYS A 142 4.20 32.67 -4.83
CA LYS A 142 3.34 31.94 -3.90
C LYS A 142 4.06 30.81 -3.17
N LEU A 143 4.94 30.08 -3.85
CA LEU A 143 5.79 29.05 -3.26
C LEU A 143 6.79 29.65 -2.26
N ASP A 144 7.32 30.82 -2.57
CA ASP A 144 8.27 31.52 -1.71
C ASP A 144 7.62 32.20 -0.51
N ALA A 145 6.38 32.67 -0.68
CA ALA A 145 5.53 33.13 0.41
C ALA A 145 4.95 31.97 1.24
N GLY A 146 4.92 30.77 0.64
CA GLY A 146 4.47 29.53 1.25
C GLY A 146 5.21 29.27 2.55
N LYS A 147 4.45 29.03 3.60
CA LYS A 147 5.01 28.70 4.92
C LYS A 147 5.00 27.21 5.10
N GLY A 148 6.08 26.71 5.69
CA GLY A 148 6.22 25.30 5.92
C GLY A 148 7.58 24.93 6.44
N ALA A 149 7.79 23.63 6.60
CA ALA A 149 8.99 23.08 7.19
C ALA A 149 10.26 23.54 6.42
N PRO A 150 11.38 23.71 7.13
CA PRO A 150 12.50 24.51 6.62
C PRO A 150 13.13 23.85 5.37
N PRO A 151 13.68 24.64 4.43
CA PRO A 151 14.47 24.14 3.29
C PRO A 151 15.64 23.21 3.70
N ASP A 152 15.93 23.17 4.99
CA ASP A 152 16.96 22.36 5.62
C ASP A 152 16.75 20.86 5.46
N ALA A 153 15.51 20.32 5.45
CA ALA A 153 15.34 18.87 5.26
C ALA A 153 15.78 18.43 3.85
N THR A 154 15.43 19.22 2.82
CA THR A 154 15.92 19.02 1.45
C THR A 154 17.44 19.14 1.38
N ASN A 155 18.03 20.16 2.00
CA ASN A 155 19.48 20.32 2.03
C ASN A 155 20.18 19.16 2.76
N ARG A 156 19.63 18.70 3.89
CA ARG A 156 20.12 17.53 4.63
C ARG A 156 20.01 16.28 3.76
N LEU A 157 18.90 16.07 3.06
CA LEU A 157 18.73 14.94 2.15
C LEU A 157 19.78 14.97 1.03
N ILE A 158 19.96 16.11 0.36
CA ILE A 158 20.99 16.28 -0.68
C ILE A 158 22.38 16.05 -0.10
N TYR A 159 22.71 16.62 1.07
CA TYR A 159 23.98 16.38 1.75
C TYR A 159 24.22 14.90 2.01
N ARG A 160 23.20 14.17 2.50
CA ARG A 160 23.28 12.71 2.73
C ARG A 160 23.47 11.95 1.42
N PHE A 161 22.73 12.30 0.36
CA PHE A 161 22.92 11.70 -0.97
C PHE A 161 24.32 11.92 -1.52
N LEU A 162 24.86 13.13 -1.36
CA LEU A 162 26.21 13.46 -1.80
C LEU A 162 27.28 12.63 -1.09
N GLN A 163 27.01 12.01 0.07
CA GLN A 163 27.94 11.09 0.76
C GLN A 163 28.09 9.73 0.06
N TYR A 164 27.24 9.41 -0.92
CA TYR A 164 27.27 8.19 -1.71
C TYR A 164 27.73 8.48 -3.15
N GLU A 165 28.60 9.48 -3.33
CA GLU A 165 28.98 9.98 -4.65
C GLU A 165 29.65 8.92 -5.54
N LYS A 166 30.33 7.95 -4.92
CA LYS A 166 31.12 6.94 -5.63
C LYS A 166 30.25 5.95 -6.37
N GLU A 167 29.13 5.58 -5.76
CA GLU A 167 28.16 4.64 -6.31
C GLU A 167 27.11 5.36 -7.17
N LEU A 168 26.73 6.59 -6.82
CA LEU A 168 25.57 7.25 -7.40
C LEU A 168 25.84 7.96 -8.73
N PHE A 169 26.88 8.80 -8.82
CA PHE A 169 27.10 9.63 -10.02
C PHE A 169 27.44 8.83 -11.28
N PRO A 170 28.38 7.87 -11.27
CA PRO A 170 28.69 7.08 -12.46
C PRO A 170 27.49 6.29 -12.97
N THR A 171 26.69 5.75 -12.06
CA THR A 171 25.52 4.92 -12.36
C THR A 171 24.40 5.72 -12.98
N LEU A 172 24.05 6.87 -12.37
CA LEU A 172 23.06 7.76 -12.95
C LEU A 172 23.54 8.26 -14.31
N ALA A 173 24.79 8.67 -14.44
CA ALA A 173 25.32 9.13 -15.72
C ALA A 173 25.24 8.04 -16.80
N LYS A 174 25.62 6.80 -16.45
CA LYS A 174 25.51 5.65 -17.35
C LYS A 174 24.06 5.41 -17.75
N LEU A 175 23.14 5.28 -16.79
CA LEU A 175 21.72 5.05 -17.02
C LEU A 175 21.11 6.13 -17.93
N PHE A 176 21.35 7.41 -17.62
CA PHE A 176 20.82 8.51 -18.41
C PHE A 176 21.40 8.56 -19.83
N SER A 177 22.69 8.22 -20.00
CA SER A 177 23.33 8.20 -21.32
C SER A 177 22.89 7.02 -22.19
N GLU A 178 22.76 5.82 -21.61
CA GLU A 178 22.41 4.61 -22.38
C GLU A 178 20.90 4.52 -22.67
N GLN A 179 20.07 5.15 -21.84
CA GLN A 179 18.61 5.05 -21.89
C GLN A 179 17.93 6.35 -22.28
N GLU A 180 18.67 7.25 -22.92
CA GLU A 180 18.14 8.51 -23.43
C GLU A 180 16.84 8.34 -24.23
N PRO A 181 16.69 7.35 -25.15
CA PRO A 181 15.43 7.18 -25.88
C PRO A 181 14.23 6.89 -24.98
N LEU A 182 14.37 6.01 -23.97
CA LEU A 182 13.27 5.68 -23.06
C LEU A 182 12.94 6.84 -22.11
N LEU A 183 13.97 7.56 -21.65
CA LEU A 183 13.79 8.75 -20.83
C LEU A 183 13.12 9.88 -21.62
N ASN A 184 13.44 10.03 -22.90
CA ASN A 184 12.75 10.97 -23.78
C ASN A 184 11.26 10.65 -23.93
N GLU A 185 10.90 9.37 -24.10
CA GLU A 185 9.49 8.93 -24.14
C GLU A 185 8.76 9.25 -22.83
N LEU A 186 9.40 9.00 -21.68
CA LEU A 186 8.85 9.36 -20.37
C LEU A 186 8.68 10.88 -20.23
N PHE A 187 9.68 11.66 -20.64
CA PHE A 187 9.62 13.12 -20.55
C PHE A 187 8.58 13.73 -21.49
N LEU A 188 8.37 13.18 -22.69
CA LEU A 188 7.26 13.59 -23.58
C LEU A 188 5.91 13.34 -22.92
N TYR A 189 5.74 12.17 -22.32
CA TYR A 189 4.51 11.86 -21.60
C TYR A 189 4.27 12.82 -20.43
N LEU A 190 5.29 13.05 -19.59
CA LEU A 190 5.21 14.01 -18.48
C LEU A 190 4.93 15.43 -18.98
N HIS A 191 5.57 15.84 -20.09
CA HIS A 191 5.35 17.12 -20.74
C HIS A 191 3.87 17.36 -21.06
N TYR A 192 3.18 16.33 -21.59
CA TYR A 192 1.77 16.43 -21.95
C TYR A 192 0.82 16.25 -20.76
N LYS A 193 1.15 15.37 -19.81
CA LYS A 193 0.24 15.03 -18.71
C LYS A 193 0.30 15.96 -17.51
N LEU A 194 1.47 16.48 -17.15
CA LEU A 194 1.57 17.42 -16.05
C LEU A 194 0.67 18.66 -16.22
N PRO A 195 0.51 19.24 -17.43
CA PRO A 195 -0.46 20.31 -17.65
C PRO A 195 -1.93 19.95 -17.46
N THR A 196 -2.29 18.67 -17.64
CA THR A 196 -3.67 18.15 -17.51
C THR A 196 -4.08 17.84 -16.07
N LEU A 197 -3.14 17.85 -15.13
CA LEU A 197 -3.47 17.80 -13.71
C LEU A 197 -4.26 19.08 -13.39
N GLU A 198 -5.56 18.93 -13.12
CA GLU A 198 -6.47 20.02 -12.80
C GLU A 198 -6.01 20.76 -11.53
N ASP A 199 -6.49 21.99 -11.36
CA ASP A 199 -6.36 22.73 -10.11
C ASP A 199 -7.10 21.92 -9.04
N VAL A 200 -6.36 21.16 -8.22
CA VAL A 200 -6.94 20.35 -7.15
C VAL A 200 -7.38 21.31 -6.06
N ASP A 201 -8.62 21.16 -5.59
CA ASP A 201 -9.08 21.87 -4.41
C ASP A 201 -8.07 21.66 -3.28
N PRO A 202 -7.77 22.70 -2.47
CA PRO A 202 -6.88 22.54 -1.34
C PRO A 202 -7.36 21.37 -0.48
N PRO A 203 -6.46 20.44 -0.11
CA PRO A 203 -6.87 19.23 0.58
C PRO A 203 -7.49 19.59 1.94
N GLU A 204 -8.57 18.90 2.30
CA GLU A 204 -9.14 19.02 3.64
C GLU A 204 -8.13 18.55 4.69
N LEU A 205 -7.87 19.39 5.68
CA LEU A 205 -6.93 19.09 6.77
C LEU A 205 -7.65 18.37 7.95
N PRO A 206 -6.97 17.47 8.68
CA PRO A 206 -5.67 16.92 8.36
C PRO A 206 -5.71 15.94 7.18
N THR A 207 -4.69 15.99 6.33
CA THR A 207 -4.56 15.11 5.15
C THR A 207 -4.30 13.65 5.54
N LEU A 208 -4.46 12.71 4.61
CA LEU A 208 -4.05 11.32 4.83
C LEU A 208 -2.55 11.21 5.18
N GLY A 209 -1.70 11.98 4.49
CA GLY A 209 -0.27 12.02 4.77
C GLY A 209 0.01 12.50 6.19
N GLU A 210 -0.67 13.54 6.67
CA GLU A 210 -0.51 14.04 8.04
C GLU A 210 -0.93 13.03 9.10
N ARG A 211 -1.93 12.21 8.81
CA ARG A 211 -2.31 11.10 9.69
C ARG A 211 -1.23 10.03 9.78
N PHE A 212 -0.40 9.86 8.75
CA PHE A 212 0.77 8.97 8.79
C PHE A 212 1.92 9.51 9.64
N LEU A 213 1.91 10.80 10.00
CA LEU A 213 2.90 11.43 10.87
C LEU A 213 2.59 11.25 12.36
N LYS A 214 1.50 10.58 12.71
CA LYS A 214 1.16 10.29 14.11
C LYS A 214 2.19 9.32 14.71
N GLU A 215 2.73 9.68 15.87
CA GLU A 215 3.62 8.82 16.63
C GLU A 215 2.87 7.65 17.28
N ASP A 216 3.53 6.49 17.29
CA ASP A 216 3.16 5.32 18.07
C ASP A 216 4.19 5.12 19.19
N GLU A 217 3.74 5.25 20.44
CA GLU A 217 4.58 5.13 21.63
C GLU A 217 5.13 3.71 21.84
N THR A 218 4.52 2.70 21.21
CA THR A 218 5.02 1.32 21.26
C THR A 218 6.31 1.12 20.46
N LEU A 219 6.62 2.05 19.54
CA LEU A 219 7.84 2.03 18.75
C LEU A 219 9.02 2.63 19.53
N VAL A 220 10.10 1.87 19.62
CA VAL A 220 11.35 2.30 20.25
C VAL A 220 12.30 2.83 19.17
N SER A 221 12.81 4.04 19.39
CA SER A 221 13.78 4.70 18.51
C SER A 221 15.03 5.03 19.33
N THR A 222 16.19 4.52 18.92
CA THR A 222 17.48 4.75 19.59
C THR A 222 18.26 5.92 18.98
N SER A 223 17.81 6.44 17.84
CA SER A 223 18.43 7.55 17.10
C SER A 223 17.33 8.39 16.44
N PRO A 224 16.64 9.27 17.20
CA PRO A 224 15.44 9.96 16.72
C PRO A 224 15.72 10.83 15.49
N ALA A 225 14.73 10.91 14.60
CA ALA A 225 14.74 11.81 13.45
C ALA A 225 13.64 12.85 13.62
N TYR A 226 13.94 13.95 14.31
CA TYR A 226 12.92 14.94 14.65
C TYR A 226 12.47 15.77 13.45
N SER A 227 11.16 15.87 13.24
CA SER A 227 10.51 16.86 12.36
C SER A 227 9.55 17.73 13.19
N LEU A 228 9.08 18.82 12.60
CA LEU A 228 8.15 19.77 13.23
C LEU A 228 6.74 19.48 12.78
N LEU A 229 5.78 19.58 13.71
CA LEU A 229 4.39 19.73 13.32
C LEU A 229 4.11 21.19 12.95
N LEU A 230 3.31 21.38 11.91
CA LEU A 230 2.91 22.70 11.43
C LEU A 230 1.42 22.99 11.70
N ASP A 231 1.10 24.26 11.90
CA ASP A 231 -0.29 24.73 12.01
C ASP A 231 -0.98 24.88 10.64
N SER A 232 -2.24 25.32 10.62
CA SER A 232 -2.98 25.50 9.36
C SER A 232 -2.38 26.58 8.45
N LYS A 233 -1.59 27.50 9.03
CA LYS A 233 -0.88 28.59 8.34
C LYS A 233 0.54 28.20 7.91
N GLY A 234 1.00 26.98 8.20
CA GLY A 234 2.32 26.48 7.87
C GLY A 234 3.44 26.96 8.81
N ASN A 235 3.11 27.57 9.95
CA ASN A 235 4.10 27.93 10.97
C ASN A 235 4.38 26.73 11.90
N PRO A 236 5.56 26.68 12.54
CA PRO A 236 5.86 25.70 13.58
C PRO A 236 4.80 25.74 14.69
N LEU A 237 4.15 24.61 14.94
CA LEU A 237 3.10 24.50 15.94
C LEU A 237 3.69 24.66 17.34
N VAL A 238 3.30 25.71 18.05
CA VAL A 238 3.82 26.05 19.38
C VAL A 238 3.18 25.16 20.45
N THR A 239 3.95 24.75 21.45
CA THR A 239 3.46 23.96 22.58
C THR A 239 2.59 24.84 23.50
N TYR A 240 1.44 24.30 23.93
CA TYR A 240 0.55 24.95 24.88
C TYR A 240 0.72 24.36 26.29
N LYS A 241 0.70 25.23 27.30
CA LYS A 241 0.70 24.84 28.71
C LYS A 241 -0.40 25.60 29.43
N ASN A 242 -1.30 24.88 30.10
CA ASN A 242 -2.48 25.46 30.77
C ASN A 242 -3.35 26.32 29.84
N GLY A 243 -3.53 25.89 28.58
CA GLY A 243 -4.36 26.58 27.60
C GLY A 243 -3.75 27.86 27.01
N LYS A 244 -2.47 28.14 27.25
CA LYS A 244 -1.74 29.26 26.62
C LYS A 244 -0.50 28.76 25.88
N PRO A 245 -0.11 29.39 24.76
CA PRO A 245 1.14 29.04 24.10
C PRO A 245 2.33 29.40 25.00
N LEU A 246 3.43 28.66 24.90
CA LEU A 246 4.66 28.97 25.62
C LEU A 246 5.20 30.35 25.17
N PRO A 247 5.73 31.18 26.09
CA PRO A 247 6.28 32.49 25.73
C PRO A 247 7.47 32.35 24.78
N PRO A 248 7.71 33.32 23.87
CA PRO A 248 7.07 34.63 23.77
C PRO A 248 5.77 34.69 22.93
N PHE A 249 5.25 33.55 22.48
CA PHE A 249 4.08 33.50 21.62
C PHE A 249 2.79 33.86 22.37
N ILE A 250 1.80 34.35 21.62
CA ILE A 250 0.46 34.67 22.11
C ILE A 250 -0.60 34.07 21.19
N ASP A 251 -1.78 33.83 21.74
CA ASP A 251 -3.00 33.41 21.04
C ASP A 251 -4.14 34.21 21.69
N ASN A 252 -4.43 35.41 21.16
CA ASN A 252 -5.42 36.29 21.76
C ASN A 252 -6.86 35.90 21.38
N ASP A 253 -7.06 35.27 20.23
CA ASP A 253 -8.38 34.84 19.77
C ASP A 253 -8.77 33.43 20.28
N ASN A 254 -7.86 32.74 20.96
CA ASN A 254 -8.01 31.40 21.53
C ASN A 254 -8.42 30.36 20.48
N ASN A 255 -7.92 30.52 19.26
CA ASN A 255 -8.17 29.55 18.19
C ASN A 255 -7.23 28.34 18.27
N GLY A 256 -6.27 28.33 19.20
CA GLY A 256 -5.29 27.25 19.39
C GLY A 256 -4.06 27.37 18.50
N GLU A 257 -3.96 28.42 17.69
CA GLU A 257 -2.81 28.79 16.87
C GLU A 257 -2.23 30.13 17.35
N VAL A 258 -0.96 30.38 17.04
CA VAL A 258 -0.35 31.64 17.45
C VAL A 258 -0.83 32.80 16.59
N ASP A 259 -0.94 33.97 17.20
CA ASP A 259 -1.22 35.21 16.47
C ASP A 259 -0.08 35.51 15.50
N THR A 260 -0.46 36.03 14.34
CA THR A 260 0.46 36.33 13.25
C THR A 260 0.30 37.74 12.72
N ASP A 261 1.38 38.33 12.17
CA ASP A 261 1.32 39.58 11.42
C ASP A 261 0.57 39.42 10.08
N ALA A 262 0.49 40.51 9.31
CA ALA A 262 -0.14 40.52 7.98
C ALA A 262 0.55 39.62 6.94
N PHE A 263 1.77 39.16 7.24
CA PHE A 263 2.54 38.23 6.42
C PHE A 263 2.54 36.81 7.01
N GLY A 264 1.70 36.55 8.02
CA GLY A 264 1.55 35.26 8.70
C GLY A 264 2.70 34.90 9.65
N ASN A 265 3.63 35.81 9.97
CA ASN A 265 4.74 35.52 10.88
C ASN A 265 4.27 35.59 12.32
N PRO A 266 4.67 34.66 13.20
CA PRO A 266 4.28 34.72 14.61
C PRO A 266 4.71 36.03 15.29
N ILE A 267 3.84 36.61 16.11
CA ILE A 267 4.10 37.85 16.84
C ILE A 267 4.02 37.68 18.35
N ASP A 268 4.75 38.52 19.08
CA ASP A 268 4.65 38.63 20.54
C ASP A 268 3.53 39.58 20.97
N ALA A 269 3.36 39.72 22.29
CA ALA A 269 2.35 40.60 22.90
C ALA A 269 2.48 42.09 22.51
N GLN A 270 3.61 42.51 21.94
CA GLN A 270 3.84 43.88 21.47
C GLN A 270 3.67 44.00 19.94
N GLY A 271 3.28 42.91 19.26
CA GLY A 271 3.15 42.85 17.80
C GLY A 271 4.50 42.72 17.08
N LYS A 272 5.58 42.41 17.79
CA LYS A 272 6.90 42.21 17.18
C LYS A 272 7.03 40.78 16.70
N VAL A 273 7.55 40.61 15.49
CA VAL A 273 7.81 39.30 14.88
C VAL A 273 8.79 38.49 15.73
N ILE A 274 8.43 37.24 16.02
CA ILE A 274 9.24 36.26 16.73
C ILE A 274 10.01 35.43 15.70
N ASP A 275 11.34 35.52 15.70
CA ASP A 275 12.22 34.69 14.87
C ASP A 275 13.07 33.75 15.73
N ILE A 276 12.40 32.78 16.38
CA ILE A 276 13.09 31.69 17.08
C ILE A 276 13.16 30.51 16.13
N LYS A 277 14.38 30.11 15.73
CA LYS A 277 14.54 28.94 14.85
C LYS A 277 14.15 27.65 15.58
N PRO A 278 13.31 26.78 14.98
CA PRO A 278 12.92 25.53 15.60
C PRO A 278 14.08 24.53 15.77
N PHE A 279 15.00 24.47 14.82
CA PHE A 279 16.25 23.71 14.89
C PHE A 279 17.43 24.68 14.69
N THR A 280 18.40 24.66 15.60
CA THR A 280 19.73 25.27 15.38
C THR A 280 20.68 24.85 16.49
N ALA A 281 21.98 24.78 16.19
CA ALA A 281 23.02 24.57 17.18
C ALA A 281 23.28 25.82 18.06
N GLN A 282 22.77 26.99 17.67
CA GLN A 282 23.01 28.25 18.39
C GLN A 282 22.06 28.45 19.57
N THR A 283 22.62 28.75 20.74
CA THR A 283 21.85 29.18 21.91
C THR A 283 21.59 30.69 21.83
N GLY A 284 20.32 31.05 21.76
CA GLY A 284 19.87 32.44 21.83
C GLY A 284 19.61 32.87 23.28
N PRO A 285 19.51 34.18 23.56
CA PRO A 285 19.17 34.65 24.90
C PRO A 285 17.80 34.11 25.35
N GLY A 286 17.77 33.35 26.45
CA GLY A 286 16.53 32.88 27.08
C GLY A 286 15.88 31.61 26.50
N ILE A 287 16.45 31.00 25.45
CA ILE A 287 15.95 29.74 24.88
C ILE A 287 17.01 28.65 25.05
N ALA A 288 16.68 27.62 25.83
CA ALA A 288 17.52 26.44 25.98
C ALA A 288 17.39 25.57 24.72
N ARG A 289 18.43 24.78 24.41
CA ARG A 289 18.39 23.80 23.33
C ARG A 289 19.00 22.48 23.77
N ASP A 290 18.51 21.39 23.19
CA ASP A 290 19.06 20.06 23.42
C ASP A 290 20.15 19.70 22.39
N GLU A 291 20.65 18.46 22.46
CA GLU A 291 21.66 17.93 21.55
C GLU A 291 21.22 17.85 20.08
N TYR A 292 19.90 17.90 19.83
CA TYR A 292 19.29 17.90 18.50
C TYR A 292 18.97 19.32 18.01
N GLY A 293 19.34 20.35 18.78
CA GLY A 293 19.12 21.76 18.44
C GLY A 293 17.66 22.23 18.59
N ARG A 294 16.79 21.41 19.19
CA ARG A 294 15.37 21.75 19.43
C ARG A 294 15.27 22.86 20.46
N ALA A 295 14.31 23.77 20.30
CA ALA A 295 14.10 24.88 21.22
C ALA A 295 13.28 24.45 22.45
N PHE A 296 13.71 24.87 23.63
CA PHE A 296 13.08 24.60 24.92
C PHE A 296 12.89 25.89 25.74
N VAL A 297 11.79 25.93 26.48
CA VAL A 297 11.52 26.92 27.52
C VAL A 297 11.40 26.18 28.86
N GLY A 298 12.46 26.26 29.67
CA GLY A 298 12.59 25.40 30.85
C GLY A 298 12.83 23.95 30.45
N VAL A 299 11.91 23.05 30.82
CA VAL A 299 11.96 21.62 30.46
C VAL A 299 11.02 21.26 29.30
N ASP A 300 10.16 22.20 28.89
CA ASP A 300 9.15 21.96 27.87
C ASP A 300 9.68 22.36 26.49
N PRO A 301 9.47 21.54 25.45
CA PRO A 301 9.83 21.92 24.09
C PRO A 301 8.94 23.08 23.63
N LEU A 302 9.57 24.13 23.07
CA LEU A 302 8.87 25.34 22.62
C LEU A 302 7.87 25.04 21.50
N TYR A 303 8.26 24.17 20.57
CA TYR A 303 7.44 23.69 19.47
C TYR A 303 7.06 22.23 19.66
N ARG A 304 6.05 21.78 18.92
CA ARG A 304 5.68 20.37 18.83
C ARG A 304 6.59 19.65 17.82
N TYR A 305 7.48 18.82 18.36
CA TYR A 305 8.34 17.94 17.58
C TYR A 305 7.77 16.53 17.55
N ILE A 306 7.97 15.84 16.43
CA ILE A 306 7.69 14.40 16.27
C ILE A 306 8.98 13.67 15.91
N ASP A 307 9.25 12.54 16.55
CA ASP A 307 10.25 11.58 16.13
C ASP A 307 9.68 10.78 14.96
N MET A 308 10.16 11.10 13.76
CA MET A 308 9.68 10.48 12.53
C MET A 308 9.84 8.96 12.51
N ARG A 309 10.80 8.41 13.26
CA ARG A 309 11.02 6.96 13.32
C ARG A 309 9.94 6.22 14.11
N LYS A 310 9.13 6.94 14.89
CA LYS A 310 7.98 6.41 15.62
C LYS A 310 6.67 6.62 14.87
N THR A 311 6.71 7.01 13.60
CA THR A 311 5.50 7.29 12.83
C THR A 311 5.06 6.09 12.01
N LEU A 312 3.78 6.05 11.65
CA LEU A 312 3.25 5.05 10.73
C LEU A 312 3.97 5.10 9.36
N LEU A 313 4.34 6.30 8.90
CA LEU A 313 5.15 6.49 7.71
C LEU A 313 6.49 5.74 7.78
N ALA A 314 7.19 5.79 8.93
CA ALA A 314 8.44 5.08 9.11
C ALA A 314 8.27 3.55 9.00
N MET A 315 7.22 3.00 9.61
CA MET A 315 6.92 1.57 9.51
C MET A 315 6.67 1.15 8.06
N MET A 316 5.87 1.93 7.32
CA MET A 316 5.60 1.67 5.90
C MET A 316 6.87 1.68 5.05
N LEU A 317 7.76 2.66 5.29
CA LEU A 317 9.03 2.75 4.57
C LEU A 317 10.00 1.63 4.95
N GLN A 318 10.02 1.21 6.22
CA GLN A 318 10.81 0.07 6.68
C GLN A 318 10.35 -1.23 5.99
N ASP A 319 9.04 -1.48 5.95
CA ASP A 319 8.46 -2.64 5.27
C ASP A 319 8.74 -2.60 3.76
N ALA A 320 8.65 -1.42 3.14
CA ALA A 320 9.06 -1.22 1.76
C ALA A 320 10.58 -1.51 1.56
N GLY A 321 11.42 -1.18 2.53
CA GLY A 321 12.84 -1.54 2.54
C GLY A 321 13.07 -3.06 2.56
N GLU A 322 12.29 -3.80 3.34
CA GLU A 322 12.35 -5.27 3.37
C GLU A 322 11.87 -5.90 2.05
N ILE A 323 10.85 -5.32 1.41
CA ILE A 323 10.41 -5.70 0.06
C ILE A 323 11.55 -5.51 -0.95
N LEU A 324 12.25 -4.37 -0.91
CA LEU A 324 13.36 -4.06 -1.81
C LEU A 324 14.57 -4.99 -1.60
N LYS A 325 14.92 -5.31 -0.35
CA LYS A 325 16.05 -6.21 -0.02
C LYS A 325 15.91 -7.60 -0.63
N ARG A 326 14.68 -8.04 -0.87
CA ARG A 326 14.34 -9.34 -1.46
C ARG A 326 14.09 -9.27 -2.97
N ASP A 327 14.31 -8.10 -3.58
CA ASP A 327 14.03 -7.82 -4.99
C ASP A 327 12.56 -8.03 -5.40
N TYR A 328 11.64 -8.03 -4.45
CA TYR A 328 10.23 -8.30 -4.72
C TYR A 328 9.59 -7.21 -5.58
N HIS A 329 10.09 -5.97 -5.58
CA HIS A 329 9.63 -4.94 -6.52
C HIS A 329 9.90 -5.32 -7.98
N LEU A 330 11.07 -5.91 -8.26
CA LEU A 330 11.43 -6.35 -9.61
C LEU A 330 10.68 -7.63 -9.99
N GLN A 331 10.51 -8.54 -9.03
CA GLN A 331 9.68 -9.73 -9.25
C GLN A 331 8.23 -9.31 -9.51
N LEU A 332 7.67 -8.39 -8.71
CA LEU A 332 6.31 -7.88 -8.86
C LEU A 332 6.08 -7.35 -10.27
N ILE A 333 6.98 -6.53 -10.78
CA ILE A 333 6.85 -6.00 -12.14
C ILE A 333 6.94 -7.12 -13.19
N THR A 334 7.78 -8.13 -12.95
CA THR A 334 7.87 -9.33 -13.80
C THR A 334 6.57 -10.15 -13.80
N ALA A 335 5.93 -10.26 -12.64
CA ALA A 335 4.68 -11.00 -12.48
C ALA A 335 3.46 -10.23 -13.01
N LEU A 336 3.48 -8.90 -12.89
CA LEU A 336 2.46 -8.00 -13.43
C LEU A 336 2.55 -7.88 -14.95
N GLU A 337 3.73 -8.05 -15.55
CA GLU A 337 3.94 -7.86 -17.00
C GLU A 337 3.00 -8.72 -17.87
N PRO A 338 2.83 -10.05 -17.63
CA PRO A 338 1.82 -10.84 -18.33
C PRO A 338 0.39 -10.32 -18.12
N LEU A 339 0.10 -9.72 -16.97
CA LEU A 339 -1.23 -9.24 -16.56
C LEU A 339 -1.60 -7.88 -17.15
N LEU A 340 -0.63 -7.13 -17.69
CA LEU A 340 -0.87 -5.86 -18.36
C LEU A 340 -1.53 -6.02 -19.74
N GLY A 341 -1.61 -7.25 -20.26
CA GLY A 341 -2.16 -7.55 -21.58
C GLY A 341 -1.10 -7.62 -22.67
N THR A 342 -1.53 -7.79 -23.92
CA THR A 342 -0.64 -7.84 -25.08
C THR A 342 -0.15 -6.46 -25.49
N ARG A 343 1.14 -6.34 -25.83
CA ARG A 343 1.69 -5.14 -26.45
C ARG A 343 1.18 -5.03 -27.88
N THR A 344 0.57 -3.90 -28.23
CA THR A 344 0.01 -3.62 -29.55
C THR A 344 0.48 -2.25 -30.05
N SER A 345 0.53 -2.11 -31.38
CA SER A 345 0.85 -0.82 -31.99
C SER A 345 -0.31 0.14 -31.77
N ARG A 346 -0.04 1.24 -31.04
CA ARG A 346 -1.00 2.28 -30.72
C ARG A 346 -0.53 3.59 -31.30
N LYS A 347 -1.47 4.51 -31.56
CA LYS A 347 -1.18 5.83 -32.09
C LYS A 347 -1.73 6.89 -31.16
N ASP A 348 -0.88 7.85 -30.79
CA ASP A 348 -1.24 9.08 -30.11
C ASP A 348 -0.84 10.29 -30.99
N PRO A 349 -1.07 11.55 -30.56
CA PRO A 349 -0.65 12.72 -31.32
C PRO A 349 0.85 12.77 -31.65
N GLU A 350 1.71 12.13 -30.84
CA GLU A 350 3.17 12.06 -31.01
C GLU A 350 3.62 10.89 -31.90
N GLY A 351 2.67 10.16 -32.48
CA GLY A 351 2.92 9.09 -33.43
C GLY A 351 2.63 7.70 -32.86
N THR A 352 3.30 6.71 -33.44
CA THR A 352 3.04 5.31 -33.13
C THR A 352 3.98 4.83 -32.04
N PHE A 353 3.44 4.15 -31.03
CA PHE A 353 4.19 3.55 -29.93
C PHE A 353 3.66 2.15 -29.61
N LEU A 354 4.44 1.36 -28.87
CA LEU A 354 4.04 0.01 -28.46
C LEU A 354 3.42 0.04 -27.06
N GLY A 355 2.09 0.16 -26.99
CA GLY A 355 1.34 0.24 -25.73
C GLY A 355 0.68 -1.09 -25.34
N TYR A 356 0.10 -1.14 -24.14
CA TYR A 356 -0.68 -2.29 -23.69
C TYR A 356 -2.13 -2.21 -24.20
N GLU A 357 -2.68 -3.35 -24.60
CA GLU A 357 -4.08 -3.48 -24.99
C GLU A 357 -4.97 -3.54 -23.75
N GLY A 358 -5.89 -2.57 -23.61
CA GLY A 358 -6.78 -2.49 -22.44
C GLY A 358 -8.01 -3.41 -22.51
N SER A 359 -8.29 -4.05 -23.64
CA SER A 359 -9.46 -4.94 -23.79
C SER A 359 -9.31 -6.20 -22.92
N PHE A 360 -8.12 -6.79 -22.87
CA PHE A 360 -7.80 -8.00 -22.12
C PHE A 360 -6.66 -7.73 -21.12
N ASN A 361 -7.01 -7.07 -20.02
CA ASN A 361 -6.07 -6.68 -18.97
C ASN A 361 -6.62 -7.14 -17.61
N PRO A 362 -6.13 -8.29 -17.09
CA PRO A 362 -6.55 -8.81 -15.78
C PRO A 362 -6.38 -7.82 -14.61
N LEU A 363 -5.41 -6.90 -14.65
CA LEU A 363 -5.29 -5.88 -13.62
C LEU A 363 -6.45 -4.88 -13.67
N LEU A 364 -6.89 -4.48 -14.87
CA LEU A 364 -8.09 -3.66 -15.01
C LEU A 364 -9.36 -4.41 -14.59
N ASP A 365 -9.43 -5.73 -14.78
CA ASP A 365 -10.55 -6.54 -14.28
C ASP A 365 -10.59 -6.53 -12.75
N LEU A 366 -9.45 -6.69 -12.07
CA LEU A 366 -9.36 -6.60 -10.61
C LEU A 366 -9.70 -5.20 -10.10
N LEU A 367 -9.24 -4.15 -10.76
CA LEU A 367 -9.55 -2.76 -10.42
C LEU A 367 -11.05 -2.47 -10.60
N TYR A 368 -11.65 -3.02 -11.67
CA TYR A 368 -13.09 -2.94 -11.90
C TYR A 368 -13.88 -3.65 -10.78
N ALA A 369 -13.48 -4.87 -10.42
CA ALA A 369 -14.08 -5.60 -9.29
C ALA A 369 -13.95 -4.81 -7.98
N GLY A 370 -12.77 -4.24 -7.69
CA GLY A 370 -12.54 -3.37 -6.54
C GLY A 370 -13.44 -2.13 -6.52
N ASN A 371 -13.64 -1.50 -7.67
CA ASN A 371 -14.57 -0.36 -7.79
C ASN A 371 -16.03 -0.78 -7.57
N MET A 372 -16.43 -2.00 -7.97
CA MET A 372 -17.75 -2.53 -7.66
C MET A 372 -17.94 -2.73 -6.15
N LEU A 373 -16.89 -3.09 -5.41
CA LEU A 373 -16.93 -3.16 -3.94
C LEU A 373 -17.01 -1.76 -3.30
N ARG A 374 -16.28 -0.79 -3.84
CA ARG A 374 -16.26 0.61 -3.36
C ARG A 374 -17.61 1.32 -3.46
N ARG A 375 -18.53 0.81 -4.29
CA ARG A 375 -19.89 1.30 -4.49
C ARG A 375 -20.88 0.83 -3.40
N TYR A 376 -20.44 0.04 -2.42
CA TYR A 376 -21.31 -0.40 -1.33
C TYR A 376 -21.75 0.80 -0.47
N PRO A 377 -23.07 1.08 -0.33
CA PRO A 377 -23.58 2.26 0.37
C PRO A 377 -23.19 2.36 1.84
N ARG A 378 -22.84 1.24 2.47
CA ARG A 378 -22.46 1.17 3.89
C ARG A 378 -20.99 0.76 4.08
N LEU A 379 -20.16 0.99 3.07
CA LEU A 379 -18.74 0.67 3.13
C LEU A 379 -18.01 1.37 4.30
N PRO A 380 -18.25 2.66 4.59
CA PRO A 380 -17.62 3.31 5.75
C PRO A 380 -17.90 2.56 7.06
N GLN A 381 -19.14 2.12 7.28
CA GLN A 381 -19.54 1.38 8.48
C GLN A 381 -18.83 0.03 8.57
N THR A 382 -18.71 -0.69 7.45
CA THR A 382 -17.98 -1.97 7.39
C THR A 382 -16.49 -1.79 7.69
N ILE A 383 -15.85 -0.77 7.13
CA ILE A 383 -14.43 -0.49 7.40
C ILE A 383 -14.24 0.00 8.85
N GLN A 384 -15.17 0.81 9.38
CA GLN A 384 -15.16 1.25 10.78
C GLN A 384 -15.25 0.07 11.76
N ILE A 385 -16.00 -0.99 11.46
CA ILE A 385 -16.03 -2.21 12.29
C ILE A 385 -14.64 -2.84 12.38
N LEU A 386 -13.94 -2.96 11.24
CA LEU A 386 -12.57 -3.48 11.21
C LEU A 386 -11.60 -2.58 11.98
N ALA A 387 -11.74 -1.27 11.83
CA ALA A 387 -10.96 -0.31 12.61
C ALA A 387 -11.24 -0.41 14.12
N GLU A 388 -12.49 -0.67 14.52
CA GLU A 388 -12.85 -0.80 15.92
C GLU A 388 -12.35 -2.12 16.53
N VAL A 389 -12.31 -3.20 15.75
CA VAL A 389 -11.60 -4.43 16.12
C VAL A 389 -10.11 -4.14 16.33
N ALA A 390 -9.47 -3.40 15.41
CA ALA A 390 -8.06 -3.02 15.55
C ALA A 390 -7.81 -2.17 16.80
N ARG A 391 -8.70 -1.23 17.14
CA ARG A 391 -8.59 -0.36 18.33
C ARG A 391 -8.83 -1.11 19.65
N GLN A 392 -9.90 -1.89 19.74
CA GLN A 392 -10.32 -2.52 21.00
C GLN A 392 -9.67 -3.88 21.25
N LYS A 393 -9.32 -4.60 20.19
CA LYS A 393 -8.77 -5.96 20.24
C LYS A 393 -7.52 -6.12 19.35
N PRO A 394 -6.48 -5.27 19.51
CA PRO A 394 -5.28 -5.32 18.67
C PRO A 394 -4.59 -6.69 18.75
N THR A 395 -4.49 -7.28 19.94
CA THR A 395 -3.87 -8.61 20.15
C THR A 395 -4.63 -9.74 19.46
N LEU A 396 -5.96 -9.67 19.41
CA LEU A 396 -6.79 -10.63 18.68
C LEU A 396 -6.57 -10.48 17.17
N LEU A 397 -6.53 -9.25 16.65
CA LEU A 397 -6.30 -9.01 15.23
C LEU A 397 -4.91 -9.51 14.79
N VAL A 398 -3.86 -9.21 15.57
CA VAL A 398 -2.51 -9.73 15.34
C VAL A 398 -2.48 -11.26 15.40
N GLY A 399 -3.17 -11.85 16.38
CA GLY A 399 -3.34 -13.30 16.49
C GLY A 399 -4.00 -13.89 15.25
N LEU A 400 -5.14 -13.34 14.80
CA LEU A 400 -5.85 -13.78 13.60
C LEU A 400 -5.00 -13.70 12.35
N VAL A 401 -4.26 -12.60 12.17
CA VAL A 401 -3.35 -12.43 11.03
C VAL A 401 -2.23 -13.48 11.06
N THR A 402 -1.70 -13.78 12.24
CA THR A 402 -0.67 -14.83 12.42
C THR A 402 -1.25 -16.22 12.16
N GLU A 403 -2.43 -16.53 12.67
CA GLU A 403 -3.06 -17.84 12.47
C GLU A 403 -3.56 -18.03 11.03
N LEU A 404 -3.98 -16.96 10.35
CA LEU A 404 -4.28 -16.97 8.92
C LEU A 404 -3.04 -17.30 8.09
N ALA A 405 -1.88 -16.77 8.47
CA ALA A 405 -0.62 -17.10 7.82
C ALA A 405 -0.25 -18.58 7.99
N LYS A 406 -0.40 -19.16 9.19
CA LYS A 406 -0.23 -20.61 9.43
C LYS A 406 -1.19 -21.42 8.56
N MET A 407 -2.44 -20.97 8.48
CA MET A 407 -3.44 -21.62 7.63
C MET A 407 -3.00 -21.60 6.17
N ILE A 408 -2.54 -20.46 5.64
CA ILE A 408 -2.05 -20.36 4.26
C ILE A 408 -0.88 -21.31 4.04
N GLU A 409 0.08 -21.39 4.97
CA GLU A 409 1.21 -22.34 4.90
C GLU A 409 0.73 -23.82 4.86
N ILE A 410 -0.19 -24.20 5.74
CA ILE A 410 -0.77 -25.56 5.79
C ILE A 410 -1.51 -25.90 4.49
N PHE A 411 -2.25 -24.93 3.95
CA PHE A 411 -3.02 -25.05 2.71
C PHE A 411 -2.23 -24.62 1.47
N SER A 412 -0.91 -24.48 1.56
CA SER A 412 -0.05 -24.30 0.38
C SER A 412 0.27 -25.65 -0.29
N GLY A 413 0.64 -25.61 -1.58
CA GLY A 413 1.06 -26.77 -2.36
C GLY A 413 0.09 -27.22 -3.47
N PRO A 414 0.57 -28.03 -4.44
CA PRO A 414 -0.23 -28.47 -5.57
C PRO A 414 -1.37 -29.42 -5.15
N ASP A 415 -2.44 -29.44 -5.94
CA ASP A 415 -3.50 -30.48 -5.96
C ASP A 415 -4.40 -30.62 -4.72
N LEU A 416 -4.68 -29.51 -4.01
CA LEU A 416 -5.65 -29.50 -2.90
C LEU A 416 -7.08 -29.84 -3.31
N LEU A 417 -7.49 -29.37 -4.49
CA LEU A 417 -8.82 -29.57 -5.05
C LEU A 417 -8.65 -30.04 -6.49
N ALA A 418 -9.58 -30.85 -6.99
CA ALA A 418 -9.52 -31.31 -8.36
C ALA A 418 -9.58 -30.12 -9.34
N PRO A 419 -8.90 -30.18 -10.52
CA PRO A 419 -8.88 -29.09 -11.51
C PRO A 419 -10.27 -28.64 -12.02
N LYS A 420 -11.33 -29.43 -11.75
CA LYS A 420 -12.71 -29.20 -12.18
C LYS A 420 -13.67 -28.98 -10.99
N ASN A 421 -13.15 -28.50 -9.86
CA ASN A 421 -13.98 -28.27 -8.67
C ASN A 421 -15.09 -27.23 -8.99
N THR A 422 -16.35 -27.59 -8.74
CA THR A 422 -17.52 -26.69 -8.86
C THR A 422 -18.20 -26.36 -7.53
N PHE A 423 -17.54 -26.67 -6.40
CA PHE A 423 -18.05 -26.49 -5.05
C PHE A 423 -18.43 -25.04 -4.78
N PHE A 424 -17.56 -24.08 -5.11
CA PHE A 424 -17.82 -22.67 -4.81
C PHE A 424 -18.98 -22.10 -5.61
N GLU A 425 -19.13 -22.49 -6.87
CA GLU A 425 -20.23 -22.07 -7.75
C GLU A 425 -21.57 -22.62 -7.27
N GLU A 426 -21.56 -23.84 -6.76
CA GLU A 426 -22.78 -24.46 -6.22
C GLU A 426 -23.06 -24.02 -4.79
N PHE A 427 -22.05 -23.61 -4.03
CA PHE A 427 -22.18 -23.02 -2.70
C PHE A 427 -22.69 -21.57 -2.76
N HIS A 428 -22.38 -20.83 -3.83
CA HIS A 428 -22.78 -19.43 -3.99
C HIS A 428 -24.31 -19.20 -3.85
N PRO A 429 -25.21 -19.95 -4.51
CA PRO A 429 -26.65 -19.83 -4.29
C PRO A 429 -27.06 -20.01 -2.83
N TYR A 430 -26.39 -20.89 -2.09
CA TYR A 430 -26.66 -21.05 -0.67
C TYR A 430 -26.16 -19.86 0.15
N LEU A 431 -24.99 -19.30 -0.15
CA LEU A 431 -24.54 -18.05 0.46
C LEU A 431 -25.53 -16.91 0.23
N GLU A 432 -26.07 -16.80 -0.99
CA GLU A 432 -27.11 -15.83 -1.32
C GLU A 432 -28.39 -16.07 -0.47
N LEU A 433 -28.84 -17.32 -0.36
CA LEU A 433 -29.99 -17.68 0.47
C LEU A 433 -29.73 -17.38 1.96
N LEU A 434 -28.55 -17.69 2.48
CA LEU A 434 -28.17 -17.37 3.86
C LEU A 434 -28.21 -15.87 4.11
N ALA A 435 -27.66 -15.08 3.19
CA ALA A 435 -27.63 -13.63 3.29
C ALA A 435 -29.04 -13.01 3.16
N LYS A 436 -29.88 -13.50 2.23
CA LYS A 436 -31.25 -13.02 2.02
C LYS A 436 -32.17 -13.32 3.20
N ASN A 437 -31.99 -14.46 3.86
CA ASN A 437 -32.80 -14.85 5.02
C ASN A 437 -32.25 -14.32 6.36
N GLY A 438 -31.16 -13.55 6.35
CA GLY A 438 -30.50 -13.05 7.56
C GLY A 438 -29.78 -14.13 8.38
N LEU A 439 -29.69 -15.36 7.86
CA LEU A 439 -29.09 -16.50 8.54
C LEU A 439 -27.59 -16.34 8.73
N LEU A 440 -26.90 -15.58 7.88
CA LEU A 440 -25.46 -15.34 8.05
C LEU A 440 -25.17 -14.64 9.38
N ALA A 441 -25.98 -13.63 9.74
CA ALA A 441 -25.87 -12.95 11.03
C ALA A 441 -26.15 -13.92 12.18
N ASP A 442 -27.17 -14.78 12.04
CA ASP A 442 -27.55 -15.76 13.06
C ASP A 442 -26.49 -16.85 13.23
N VAL A 443 -25.85 -17.32 12.15
CA VAL A 443 -24.71 -18.25 12.19
C VAL A 443 -23.50 -17.61 12.85
N LEU A 444 -23.17 -16.35 12.51
CA LEU A 444 -22.06 -15.64 13.16
C LEU A 444 -22.32 -15.39 14.65
N ARG A 445 -23.59 -15.25 15.09
CA ARG A 445 -23.94 -15.19 16.51
C ARG A 445 -23.89 -16.56 17.16
N ALA A 446 -24.33 -17.62 16.47
CA ALA A 446 -24.24 -18.98 16.96
C ALA A 446 -22.79 -19.40 17.21
N MET A 447 -21.84 -18.93 16.39
CA MET A 447 -20.40 -19.11 16.60
C MET A 447 -19.86 -18.51 17.92
N ALA A 448 -20.60 -17.59 18.56
CA ALA A 448 -20.27 -17.01 19.87
C ALA A 448 -20.80 -17.86 21.05
N ASP A 449 -21.57 -18.91 20.78
CA ASP A 449 -22.11 -19.77 21.83
C ASP A 449 -20.97 -20.55 22.52
N PRO A 450 -20.96 -20.64 23.87
CA PRO A 450 -19.93 -21.37 24.60
C PRO A 450 -19.76 -22.84 24.17
N ARG A 451 -20.81 -23.48 23.66
CA ARG A 451 -20.79 -24.85 23.13
C ARG A 451 -19.84 -24.98 21.93
N ILE A 452 -19.70 -23.93 21.10
CA ILE A 452 -18.81 -23.92 19.92
C ILE A 452 -17.33 -23.94 20.31
N LYS A 453 -16.96 -23.62 21.55
CA LYS A 453 -15.55 -23.62 21.99
C LYS A 453 -14.84 -24.96 21.74
N ASN A 454 -15.58 -26.06 21.76
CA ASN A 454 -15.06 -27.42 21.53
C ASN A 454 -15.00 -27.81 20.04
N LEU A 455 -15.46 -26.96 19.12
CA LEU A 455 -15.45 -27.21 17.67
C LEU A 455 -14.09 -27.71 17.16
N PRO A 456 -12.93 -27.14 17.53
CA PRO A 456 -11.65 -27.66 17.05
C PRO A 456 -11.45 -29.12 17.45
N THR A 457 -11.60 -29.45 18.73
CA THR A 457 -11.42 -30.82 19.24
C THR A 457 -12.42 -31.79 18.61
N SER A 458 -13.71 -31.45 18.61
CA SER A 458 -14.76 -32.29 18.03
C SER A 458 -14.57 -32.52 16.53
N LEU A 459 -14.18 -31.49 15.77
CA LEU A 459 -13.87 -31.63 14.35
C LEU A 459 -12.61 -32.48 14.13
N GLY A 460 -11.58 -32.27 14.94
CA GLY A 460 -10.34 -33.05 14.92
C GLY A 460 -10.60 -34.54 15.08
N ASP A 461 -11.39 -34.94 16.08
CA ASP A 461 -11.74 -36.34 16.31
C ASP A 461 -12.60 -36.92 15.17
N MET A 462 -13.55 -36.14 14.64
CA MET A 462 -14.37 -36.56 13.50
C MET A 462 -13.55 -36.77 12.21
N LEU A 463 -12.45 -36.03 12.02
CA LEU A 463 -11.52 -36.21 10.90
C LEU A 463 -10.54 -37.35 11.16
N ARG A 464 -9.98 -37.42 12.38
CA ARG A 464 -8.91 -38.35 12.77
C ARG A 464 -9.34 -39.81 12.76
N TYR A 465 -10.57 -40.09 13.16
CA TYR A 465 -11.05 -41.46 13.28
C TYR A 465 -12.01 -41.82 12.14
N SER A 466 -12.09 -43.12 11.84
CA SER A 466 -13.00 -43.69 10.84
C SER A 466 -14.05 -44.63 11.45
N GLU A 467 -13.83 -45.16 12.65
CA GLU A 467 -14.73 -46.13 13.31
C GLU A 467 -14.81 -45.91 14.83
N LEU A 468 -16.01 -46.17 15.37
CA LEU A 468 -16.25 -46.35 16.81
C LEU A 468 -16.19 -47.84 17.19
N ASP A 469 -15.85 -48.12 18.44
CA ASP A 469 -16.00 -49.45 19.02
C ASP A 469 -17.44 -49.66 19.48
N LEU A 470 -18.27 -50.16 18.58
CA LEU A 470 -19.70 -50.39 18.83
C LEU A 470 -19.94 -51.76 19.49
N PRO A 471 -20.91 -51.88 20.40
CA PRO A 471 -21.31 -53.17 20.94
C PRO A 471 -21.87 -54.08 19.83
N ALA A 472 -21.66 -55.39 19.95
CA ALA A 472 -22.19 -56.37 18.99
C ALA A 472 -23.73 -56.35 18.90
N ASP A 473 -24.40 -55.91 19.97
CA ASP A 473 -25.84 -55.68 20.02
C ASP A 473 -26.06 -54.23 20.48
N MET A 474 -26.66 -53.42 19.61
CA MET A 474 -26.91 -52.00 19.84
C MET A 474 -27.88 -51.76 21.00
N SER A 475 -28.75 -52.73 21.34
CA SER A 475 -29.66 -52.61 22.50
C SER A 475 -28.94 -52.52 23.85
N ASN A 476 -27.62 -52.76 23.86
CA ASN A 476 -26.79 -52.49 25.03
C ASN A 476 -26.60 -50.98 25.31
N LEU A 477 -26.85 -50.11 24.33
CA LEU A 477 -26.88 -48.66 24.51
C LEU A 477 -28.29 -48.23 24.94
N LYS A 478 -28.59 -48.36 26.23
CA LYS A 478 -29.95 -48.18 26.76
C LYS A 478 -30.32 -46.72 26.93
N THR A 479 -29.32 -45.89 27.22
CA THR A 479 -29.49 -44.48 27.53
C THR A 479 -28.57 -43.64 26.65
N PRO A 480 -28.95 -42.39 26.33
CA PRO A 480 -28.08 -41.46 25.64
C PRO A 480 -26.65 -41.41 26.21
N SER A 481 -26.50 -41.43 27.54
CA SER A 481 -25.19 -41.38 28.21
C SER A 481 -24.30 -42.60 27.97
N ASP A 482 -24.84 -43.74 27.51
CA ASP A 482 -24.02 -44.91 27.20
C ASP A 482 -23.10 -44.65 26.00
N VAL A 483 -23.53 -43.77 25.07
CA VAL A 483 -22.78 -43.37 23.88
C VAL A 483 -21.51 -42.61 24.23
N ASP A 484 -21.51 -41.85 25.33
CA ASP A 484 -20.36 -41.06 25.77
C ASP A 484 -19.17 -41.94 26.20
N ASN A 485 -19.41 -43.22 26.47
CA ASN A 485 -18.40 -44.21 26.87
C ASN A 485 -17.82 -45.01 25.70
N LEU A 486 -18.25 -44.78 24.45
CA LEU A 486 -17.72 -45.48 23.29
C LEU A 486 -16.26 -45.08 23.02
N ASP A 487 -15.42 -46.03 22.61
CA ASP A 487 -14.03 -45.75 22.25
C ASP A 487 -13.86 -45.57 20.73
N TYR A 488 -12.79 -44.88 20.33
CA TYR A 488 -12.38 -44.81 18.93
C TYR A 488 -11.59 -46.06 18.55
N LYS A 489 -11.93 -46.68 17.43
CA LYS A 489 -11.38 -47.99 17.05
C LYS A 489 -10.22 -47.88 16.05
N THR A 490 -10.37 -47.03 15.04
CA THR A 490 -9.44 -46.95 13.90
C THR A 490 -9.22 -45.50 13.48
N GLU A 491 -7.96 -45.11 13.27
CA GLU A 491 -7.59 -43.83 12.65
C GLU A 491 -7.80 -43.86 11.14
N THR A 492 -8.16 -42.73 10.55
CA THR A 492 -8.38 -42.57 9.11
C THR A 492 -7.06 -42.70 8.35
N ASP A 493 -6.96 -43.67 7.44
CA ASP A 493 -5.80 -43.82 6.55
C ASP A 493 -6.00 -43.01 5.24
N TRP A 494 -5.46 -41.79 5.21
CA TRP A 494 -5.50 -40.93 4.02
C TRP A 494 -4.54 -41.37 2.90
N THR A 495 -3.69 -42.39 3.11
CA THR A 495 -2.86 -42.95 2.04
C THR A 495 -3.65 -43.86 1.10
N LYS A 496 -4.86 -44.28 1.51
CA LYS A 496 -5.79 -45.08 0.73
C LYS A 496 -6.87 -44.22 0.09
N SER A 497 -7.48 -44.69 -0.98
CA SER A 497 -8.65 -44.03 -1.58
C SER A 497 -9.89 -44.24 -0.71
N ASP A 498 -10.80 -43.26 -0.63
CA ASP A 498 -12.13 -43.44 -0.03
C ASP A 498 -12.98 -44.45 -0.80
N GLN A 499 -12.56 -44.83 -2.01
CA GLN A 499 -13.19 -45.89 -2.80
C GLN A 499 -12.71 -47.30 -2.41
N ASP A 500 -11.59 -47.42 -1.71
CA ASP A 500 -11.01 -48.73 -1.33
C ASP A 500 -11.81 -49.40 -0.19
N GLY A 501 -12.72 -48.66 0.45
CA GLY A 501 -13.62 -49.15 1.50
C GLY A 501 -14.04 -48.07 2.48
N ASP A 502 -15.15 -48.31 3.18
CA ASP A 502 -15.69 -47.36 4.16
C ASP A 502 -14.77 -47.14 5.36
N GLN A 503 -13.89 -48.09 5.69
CA GLN A 503 -12.89 -47.92 6.76
C GLN A 503 -11.86 -46.80 6.49
N TYR A 504 -11.76 -46.32 5.24
CA TYR A 504 -10.87 -45.22 4.84
C TYR A 504 -11.58 -43.86 4.73
N LYS A 505 -12.88 -43.82 5.05
CA LYS A 505 -13.66 -42.58 5.16
C LYS A 505 -13.65 -42.15 6.62
N SER A 506 -13.36 -40.88 6.88
CA SER A 506 -13.44 -40.31 8.23
C SER A 506 -14.87 -40.35 8.76
N LEU A 507 -15.03 -40.28 10.09
CA LEU A 507 -16.36 -40.14 10.71
C LEU A 507 -17.09 -38.90 10.16
N PHE A 508 -16.35 -37.81 9.89
CA PHE A 508 -16.90 -36.60 9.27
C PHE A 508 -17.45 -36.88 7.87
N GLN A 509 -16.67 -37.53 6.99
CA GLN A 509 -17.10 -37.88 5.63
C GLN A 509 -18.36 -38.75 5.64
N LYS A 510 -18.39 -39.77 6.52
CA LYS A 510 -19.53 -40.68 6.67
C LYS A 510 -20.76 -39.96 7.23
N THR A 511 -20.57 -38.99 8.13
CA THR A 511 -21.68 -38.15 8.63
C THR A 511 -22.31 -37.32 7.53
N GLN A 512 -21.49 -36.67 6.68
CA GLN A 512 -22.01 -35.95 5.52
C GLN A 512 -22.76 -36.88 4.57
N ALA A 513 -22.27 -38.11 4.37
CA ALA A 513 -22.94 -39.13 3.57
C ALA A 513 -24.30 -39.55 4.17
N LEU A 514 -24.36 -39.78 5.48
CA LEU A 514 -25.62 -40.09 6.16
C LEU A 514 -26.66 -38.98 5.94
N ILE A 515 -26.27 -37.73 6.15
CA ILE A 515 -27.16 -36.57 5.99
C ILE A 515 -27.66 -36.50 4.54
N TYR A 516 -26.78 -36.69 3.56
CA TYR A 516 -27.15 -36.72 2.15
C TYR A 516 -28.15 -37.84 1.82
N TYR A 517 -27.89 -39.07 2.28
CA TYR A 517 -28.76 -40.22 1.99
C TYR A 517 -30.12 -40.15 2.70
N THR A 518 -30.21 -39.43 3.82
CA THR A 518 -31.44 -39.23 4.59
C THR A 518 -32.16 -37.92 4.28
N ASN A 519 -31.56 -37.03 3.49
CA ASN A 519 -32.19 -35.77 3.05
C ASN A 519 -33.39 -36.06 2.15
N ARG A 520 -34.58 -35.59 2.53
CA ARG A 520 -35.87 -35.88 1.86
C ARG A 520 -36.25 -37.38 1.85
N ALA A 521 -35.61 -38.19 2.69
CA ALA A 521 -36.05 -39.57 2.93
C ALA A 521 -37.18 -39.57 3.97
N PRO A 522 -38.35 -40.20 3.69
CA PRO A 522 -39.43 -40.24 4.65
C PRO A 522 -39.12 -41.21 5.79
N LEU A 523 -39.44 -40.81 7.02
CA LEU A 523 -39.50 -41.71 8.17
C LEU A 523 -40.97 -42.08 8.39
N ALA A 524 -41.36 -43.30 8.00
CA ALA A 524 -42.72 -43.80 8.16
C ALA A 524 -42.75 -45.05 9.02
N VAL A 525 -43.83 -45.20 9.79
CA VAL A 525 -44.06 -46.41 10.60
C VAL A 525 -44.36 -47.59 9.66
N LYS A 526 -43.63 -48.69 9.83
CA LYS A 526 -43.89 -49.97 9.18
C LYS A 526 -44.26 -51.00 10.22
N LEU A 527 -45.41 -51.66 10.07
CA LEU A 527 -45.74 -52.79 10.94
C LEU A 527 -44.92 -54.02 10.53
N PHE A 528 -44.19 -54.57 11.50
CA PHE A 528 -43.36 -55.77 11.34
C PHE A 528 -42.31 -55.68 10.21
N ASP A 529 -41.84 -54.47 9.91
CA ASP A 529 -40.92 -54.15 8.80
C ASP A 529 -41.40 -54.59 7.39
N GLN A 530 -42.67 -54.99 7.26
CA GLN A 530 -43.25 -55.55 6.03
C GLN A 530 -44.37 -54.69 5.46
N ILE A 531 -45.15 -54.02 6.31
CA ILE A 531 -46.32 -53.25 5.91
C ILE A 531 -46.03 -51.76 6.12
N ASN A 532 -45.67 -51.06 5.04
CA ASN A 532 -45.62 -49.59 5.06
C ASN A 532 -47.02 -49.04 5.32
N LEU A 533 -47.16 -48.22 6.35
CA LEU A 533 -48.37 -47.45 6.61
C LEU A 533 -48.13 -45.99 6.19
N PRO A 534 -48.30 -45.65 4.90
CA PRO A 534 -47.96 -44.32 4.38
C PRO A 534 -48.82 -43.19 4.96
N PHE A 535 -49.90 -43.50 5.69
CA PHE A 535 -50.70 -42.52 6.44
C PHE A 535 -50.13 -42.22 7.84
N LEU A 536 -49.08 -42.93 8.28
CA LEU A 536 -48.33 -42.71 9.53
C LEU A 536 -46.87 -42.36 9.22
N THR A 537 -46.68 -41.35 8.37
CA THR A 537 -45.36 -40.75 8.13
C THR A 537 -45.03 -39.78 9.26
N ILE A 538 -43.94 -40.04 9.99
CA ILE A 538 -43.44 -39.17 11.07
C ILE A 538 -42.88 -37.87 10.49
N THR A 539 -42.11 -37.98 9.41
CA THR A 539 -41.56 -36.84 8.65
C THR A 539 -41.32 -37.26 7.21
N ASP A 540 -41.47 -36.32 6.27
CA ASP A 540 -41.10 -36.52 4.87
C ASP A 540 -39.59 -36.29 4.64
N ASN A 541 -38.86 -35.77 5.64
CA ASN A 541 -37.45 -35.49 5.57
C ASN A 541 -36.75 -35.86 6.89
N MET A 542 -36.18 -37.06 6.93
CA MET A 542 -35.51 -37.63 8.09
C MET A 542 -34.31 -36.80 8.55
N ALA A 543 -33.47 -36.31 7.62
CA ALA A 543 -32.36 -35.44 7.96
C ALA A 543 -32.83 -34.12 8.59
N ALA A 544 -33.85 -33.47 8.02
CA ALA A 544 -34.41 -32.24 8.58
C ALA A 544 -35.03 -32.47 9.96
N PHE A 545 -35.71 -33.60 10.16
CA PHE A 545 -36.24 -33.99 11.46
C PHE A 545 -35.13 -34.25 12.49
N TYR A 546 -34.02 -34.85 12.08
CA TYR A 546 -32.84 -34.97 12.94
C TYR A 546 -32.29 -33.60 13.35
N ILE A 547 -32.12 -32.66 12.40
CA ILE A 547 -31.70 -31.28 12.68
C ILE A 547 -32.67 -30.55 13.60
N LEU A 548 -33.99 -30.78 13.47
CA LEU A 548 -34.97 -30.28 14.42
C LEU A 548 -34.71 -30.85 15.83
N GLY A 549 -34.38 -32.14 15.94
CA GLY A 549 -34.00 -32.78 17.19
C GLY A 549 -32.72 -32.19 17.80
N VAL A 550 -31.73 -31.88 16.95
CA VAL A 550 -30.50 -31.17 17.36
C VAL A 550 -30.87 -29.82 17.97
N ALA A 551 -31.74 -29.05 17.33
CA ALA A 551 -32.22 -27.77 17.84
C ALA A 551 -33.24 -27.89 19.01
N GLY A 552 -33.55 -29.10 19.50
CA GLY A 552 -34.54 -29.32 20.57
C GLY A 552 -35.98 -29.00 20.18
N LYS A 553 -36.31 -29.12 18.89
CA LYS A 553 -37.59 -28.74 18.29
C LYS A 553 -38.23 -29.83 17.43
N ALA A 554 -37.66 -31.05 17.40
CA ALA A 554 -38.32 -32.18 16.78
C ALA A 554 -39.65 -32.44 17.47
N LYS A 555 -40.68 -32.76 16.68
CA LYS A 555 -42.00 -33.10 17.17
C LYS A 555 -42.60 -34.19 16.30
N LEU A 556 -43.09 -35.26 16.92
CA LEU A 556 -43.83 -36.31 16.24
C LEU A 556 -45.21 -35.77 15.85
N ASP A 557 -45.37 -35.42 14.58
CA ASP A 557 -46.64 -34.91 14.04
C ASP A 557 -47.45 -36.01 13.35
N VAL A 558 -47.76 -37.07 14.11
CA VAL A 558 -48.58 -38.20 13.64
C VAL A 558 -49.90 -38.29 14.42
N PRO A 559 -50.98 -38.75 13.77
CA PRO A 559 -52.19 -39.15 14.50
C PRO A 559 -51.81 -40.17 15.59
N LEU A 560 -52.23 -39.91 16.83
CA LEU A 560 -51.92 -40.75 18.00
C LEU A 560 -50.45 -40.71 18.46
N ALA A 561 -49.73 -39.60 18.26
CA ALA A 561 -48.35 -39.41 18.72
C ALA A 561 -48.09 -39.87 20.16
N ASP A 562 -48.97 -39.53 21.12
CA ASP A 562 -48.85 -39.96 22.53
C ASP A 562 -48.83 -41.50 22.69
N GLN A 563 -49.54 -42.22 21.81
CA GLN A 563 -49.56 -43.68 21.82
C GLN A 563 -48.35 -44.25 21.09
N ALA A 564 -47.86 -43.58 20.04
CA ALA A 564 -46.66 -43.97 19.32
C ALA A 564 -45.39 -43.86 20.19
N VAL A 565 -45.29 -42.83 21.05
CA VAL A 565 -44.18 -42.69 22.01
C VAL A 565 -44.11 -43.88 22.97
N ASN A 566 -45.25 -44.38 23.46
CA ASN A 566 -45.28 -45.58 24.32
C ASN A 566 -44.83 -46.87 23.62
N LEU A 567 -44.64 -46.85 22.30
CA LEU A 567 -44.13 -47.99 21.52
C LEU A 567 -42.66 -47.82 21.14
N ILE A 568 -42.04 -46.68 21.46
CA ILE A 568 -40.64 -46.36 21.18
C ILE A 568 -39.91 -46.27 22.53
N ASP A 569 -39.13 -47.30 22.85
CA ASP A 569 -38.45 -47.39 24.15
C ASP A 569 -37.45 -46.24 24.36
N GLU A 570 -36.95 -45.62 23.29
CA GLU A 570 -35.96 -44.54 23.34
C GLU A 570 -36.56 -43.15 23.57
N PHE A 571 -37.88 -42.95 23.42
CA PHE A 571 -38.50 -41.62 23.48
C PHE A 571 -39.21 -41.39 24.81
N ASP A 572 -38.84 -40.31 25.50
CA ASP A 572 -39.50 -39.90 26.74
C ASP A 572 -40.85 -39.21 26.48
N ASP A 573 -40.98 -38.48 25.37
CA ASP A 573 -42.19 -37.75 24.99
C ASP A 573 -42.30 -37.55 23.46
N THR A 574 -43.29 -36.75 23.02
CA THR A 574 -43.53 -36.47 21.58
C THR A 574 -42.51 -35.54 20.93
N THR A 575 -41.52 -35.05 21.68
CA THR A 575 -40.48 -34.10 21.25
C THR A 575 -39.09 -34.70 21.45
N PRO A 576 -38.73 -35.73 20.66
CA PRO A 576 -37.50 -36.48 20.90
C PRO A 576 -36.25 -35.61 20.72
N THR A 577 -35.26 -35.80 21.60
CA THR A 577 -33.96 -35.14 21.47
C THR A 577 -33.12 -35.80 20.36
N ALA A 578 -32.09 -35.11 19.87
CA ALA A 578 -31.15 -35.72 18.91
C ALA A 578 -30.51 -36.99 19.45
N GLU A 579 -30.17 -37.03 20.74
CA GLU A 579 -29.55 -38.18 21.38
C GLU A 579 -30.51 -39.38 21.45
N GLN A 580 -31.80 -39.15 21.72
CA GLN A 580 -32.82 -40.19 21.63
C GLN A 580 -33.01 -40.68 20.18
N LEU A 581 -32.98 -39.76 19.21
CA LEU A 581 -33.02 -40.10 17.79
C LEU A 581 -31.78 -40.90 17.36
N ASN A 582 -30.60 -40.62 17.93
CA ASN A 582 -29.39 -41.38 17.66
C ASN A 582 -29.59 -42.86 18.03
N LEU A 583 -30.15 -43.15 19.21
CA LEU A 583 -30.44 -44.53 19.64
C LEU A 583 -31.54 -45.17 18.79
N PHE A 584 -32.66 -44.47 18.62
CA PHE A 584 -33.80 -44.95 17.84
C PHE A 584 -33.42 -45.39 16.42
N LEU A 585 -32.59 -44.60 15.72
CA LEU A 585 -32.15 -44.87 14.36
C LEU A 585 -31.09 -45.98 14.26
N ASN A 586 -30.47 -46.38 15.37
CA ASN A 586 -29.47 -47.44 15.44
C ASN A 586 -30.01 -48.76 16.01
N HIS A 587 -31.11 -48.74 16.77
CA HIS A 587 -31.74 -49.94 17.34
C HIS A 587 -32.59 -50.71 16.31
N ASP A 588 -32.89 -51.97 16.63
CA ASP A 588 -33.80 -52.80 15.84
C ASP A 588 -35.27 -52.51 16.18
N GLN A 589 -35.94 -51.77 15.31
CA GLN A 589 -37.33 -51.38 15.52
C GLN A 589 -38.28 -52.46 14.98
N GLN A 590 -38.40 -53.58 15.69
CA GLN A 590 -39.19 -54.75 15.24
C GLN A 590 -40.67 -54.44 15.01
N LEU A 591 -41.25 -53.55 15.83
CA LEU A 591 -42.67 -53.23 15.78
C LEU A 591 -42.99 -52.10 14.79
N LEU A 592 -42.13 -51.08 14.74
CA LEU A 592 -42.32 -49.83 14.01
C LEU A 592 -41.58 -49.76 12.67
N GLY A 593 -40.76 -50.75 12.37
CA GLY A 593 -39.98 -50.82 11.13
C GLY A 593 -38.71 -50.00 11.19
N ASN A 594 -37.68 -50.47 10.51
CA ASN A 594 -36.39 -49.79 10.52
C ASN A 594 -36.38 -48.64 9.50
N ALA A 595 -35.85 -47.49 9.93
CA ALA A 595 -35.66 -46.32 9.09
C ALA A 595 -34.82 -46.68 7.86
N THR A 596 -35.27 -46.27 6.68
CA THR A 596 -34.62 -46.58 5.39
C THR A 596 -34.27 -45.28 4.69
N ASP A 597 -33.08 -45.19 4.13
CA ASP A 597 -32.62 -44.01 3.39
C ASP A 597 -33.11 -44.00 1.93
N ASN A 598 -32.71 -42.97 1.17
CA ASN A 598 -33.08 -42.82 -0.25
C ASN A 598 -32.46 -43.87 -1.18
N VAL A 599 -31.47 -44.65 -0.73
CA VAL A 599 -30.91 -45.76 -1.51
C VAL A 599 -31.52 -47.12 -1.15
N GLY A 600 -32.50 -47.13 -0.24
CA GLY A 600 -33.24 -48.33 0.16
C GLY A 600 -32.51 -49.18 1.21
N LYS A 601 -31.48 -48.63 1.88
CA LYS A 601 -30.74 -49.32 2.95
C LYS A 601 -31.28 -48.88 4.31
N GLN A 602 -31.27 -49.79 5.28
CA GLN A 602 -31.62 -49.44 6.66
C GLN A 602 -30.51 -48.55 7.25
N VAL A 603 -30.89 -47.44 7.87
CA VAL A 603 -29.96 -46.41 8.38
C VAL A 603 -28.94 -46.99 9.35
N ARG A 604 -29.37 -47.83 10.31
CA ARG A 604 -28.49 -48.56 11.23
C ARG A 604 -27.37 -49.39 10.58
N PHE A 605 -27.55 -49.80 9.32
CA PHE A 605 -26.55 -50.56 8.54
C PHE A 605 -25.89 -49.70 7.46
N HIS A 606 -26.24 -48.42 7.36
CA HIS A 606 -25.71 -47.48 6.38
C HIS A 606 -25.44 -46.12 7.04
N TYR A 607 -24.34 -46.09 7.81
CA TYR A 607 -23.80 -44.93 8.52
C TYR A 607 -24.64 -44.41 9.69
N GLY A 608 -25.67 -45.12 10.17
CA GLY A 608 -26.44 -44.73 11.35
C GLY A 608 -25.59 -44.52 12.61
N ASP A 609 -24.50 -45.27 12.74
CA ASP A 609 -23.51 -45.15 13.81
C ASP A 609 -22.80 -43.78 13.83
N MET A 610 -22.82 -43.03 12.73
CA MET A 610 -22.29 -41.67 12.68
C MET A 610 -23.08 -40.68 13.53
N LEU A 611 -24.35 -40.96 13.81
CA LEU A 611 -25.14 -40.19 14.77
C LEU A 611 -24.57 -40.33 16.19
N LEU A 612 -24.11 -41.53 16.53
CA LEU A 612 -23.44 -41.80 17.80
C LEU A 612 -22.05 -41.16 17.83
N ALA A 613 -21.35 -41.13 16.69
CA ALA A 613 -20.07 -40.42 16.55
C ALA A 613 -20.21 -38.90 16.75
N LEU A 614 -21.28 -38.29 16.21
CA LEU A 614 -21.58 -36.88 16.45
C LEU A 614 -21.72 -36.57 17.94
N GLN A 615 -22.44 -37.43 18.68
CA GLN A 615 -22.58 -37.27 20.13
C GLN A 615 -21.24 -37.51 20.84
N ARG A 616 -20.58 -38.64 20.57
CA ARG A 616 -19.35 -39.04 21.26
C ARG A 616 -18.21 -38.05 21.11
N THR A 617 -18.09 -37.41 19.95
CA THR A 617 -17.05 -36.39 19.68
C THR A 617 -17.41 -35.03 20.27
N GLY A 618 -18.62 -34.84 20.78
CA GLY A 618 -19.15 -33.53 21.18
C GLY A 618 -19.55 -32.65 20.00
N MET A 619 -19.44 -33.13 18.75
CA MET A 619 -19.86 -32.39 17.57
C MET A 619 -21.37 -32.09 17.59
N LEU A 620 -22.18 -32.95 18.20
CA LEU A 620 -23.61 -32.72 18.37
C LEU A 620 -23.91 -31.43 19.16
N ASP A 621 -23.20 -31.21 20.27
CA ASP A 621 -23.32 -30.00 21.08
C ASP A 621 -22.84 -28.75 20.33
N VAL A 622 -21.78 -28.90 19.54
CA VAL A 622 -21.24 -27.84 18.67
C VAL A 622 -22.24 -27.48 17.56
N LEU A 623 -22.91 -28.46 16.96
CA LEU A 623 -23.91 -28.21 15.91
C LEU A 623 -25.20 -27.59 16.46
N ARG A 624 -25.51 -27.77 17.75
CA ARG A 624 -26.74 -27.30 18.38
C ARG A 624 -27.04 -25.80 18.16
N PRO A 625 -26.16 -24.84 18.52
CA PRO A 625 -26.41 -23.42 18.25
C PRO A 625 -26.50 -23.09 16.75
N LEU A 626 -25.78 -23.82 15.89
CA LEU A 626 -25.88 -23.64 14.44
C LEU A 626 -27.25 -24.12 13.92
N ALA A 627 -27.71 -25.30 14.32
CA ALA A 627 -29.02 -25.82 13.98
C ALA A 627 -30.14 -24.90 14.49
N GLU A 628 -30.04 -24.40 15.72
CA GLU A 628 -30.96 -23.42 16.31
C GLU A 628 -31.09 -22.18 15.41
N ALA A 629 -29.99 -21.64 14.87
CA ALA A 629 -30.00 -20.48 13.98
C ALA A 629 -30.87 -20.70 12.72
N PHE A 630 -30.80 -21.88 12.11
CA PHE A 630 -31.61 -22.22 10.93
C PHE A 630 -33.06 -22.56 11.29
N VAL A 631 -33.25 -23.40 12.31
CA VAL A 631 -34.59 -23.85 12.73
C VAL A 631 -35.44 -22.70 13.27
N ASN A 632 -34.84 -21.72 13.96
CA ASN A 632 -35.54 -20.52 14.41
C ASN A 632 -36.15 -19.68 13.27
N LYS A 633 -35.70 -19.90 12.02
CA LYS A 633 -36.21 -19.26 10.81
C LYS A 633 -37.04 -20.20 9.92
N GLY A 634 -37.27 -21.45 10.34
CA GLY A 634 -37.90 -22.48 9.51
C GLY A 634 -37.05 -22.82 8.27
N LYS A 635 -35.73 -22.90 8.45
CA LYS A 635 -34.73 -23.11 7.39
C LYS A 635 -33.87 -24.35 7.64
N GLU A 636 -34.37 -25.31 8.42
CA GLU A 636 -33.73 -26.60 8.69
C GLU A 636 -33.35 -27.36 7.41
N GLU A 637 -34.21 -27.36 6.39
CA GLU A 637 -33.90 -28.01 5.11
C GLU A 637 -32.72 -27.34 4.40
N LEU A 638 -32.58 -26.01 4.52
CA LEU A 638 -31.44 -25.29 3.95
C LEU A 638 -30.12 -25.69 4.65
N PHE A 639 -30.16 -25.97 5.96
CA PHE A 639 -29.00 -26.48 6.68
C PHE A 639 -28.62 -27.89 6.23
N VAL A 640 -29.62 -28.76 6.06
CA VAL A 640 -29.43 -30.11 5.52
C VAL A 640 -28.89 -30.09 4.09
N ASP A 641 -29.43 -29.21 3.22
CA ASP A 641 -28.98 -29.06 1.84
C ASP A 641 -27.52 -28.55 1.77
N LEU A 642 -27.12 -27.66 2.68
CA LEU A 642 -25.72 -27.22 2.81
C LEU A 642 -24.75 -28.35 3.17
N LEU A 643 -25.11 -29.19 4.13
CA LEU A 643 -24.31 -30.36 4.51
C LEU A 643 -24.31 -31.42 3.39
N SER A 644 -25.44 -31.61 2.72
CA SER A 644 -25.57 -32.46 1.54
C SER A 644 -24.67 -32.00 0.40
N LEU A 645 -24.58 -30.68 0.14
CA LEU A 645 -23.68 -30.12 -0.85
C LEU A 645 -22.21 -30.48 -0.55
N VAL A 646 -21.78 -30.40 0.71
CA VAL A 646 -20.43 -30.78 1.11
C VAL A 646 -20.16 -32.25 0.77
N HIS A 647 -21.12 -33.16 1.02
CA HIS A 647 -21.00 -34.57 0.64
C HIS A 647 -20.85 -34.76 -0.87
N GLU A 648 -21.67 -34.09 -1.68
CA GLU A 648 -21.60 -34.18 -3.15
C GLU A 648 -20.22 -33.85 -3.70
N HIS A 649 -19.45 -33.01 -3.01
CA HIS A 649 -18.11 -32.60 -3.41
C HIS A 649 -16.98 -33.34 -2.69
N TYR A 650 -17.31 -34.16 -1.67
CA TYR A 650 -16.33 -34.67 -0.72
C TYR A 650 -15.32 -35.63 -1.31
N GLY A 651 -15.78 -36.60 -2.12
CA GLY A 651 -14.97 -37.74 -2.53
C GLY A 651 -13.87 -37.40 -3.56
N SER A 652 -12.90 -38.32 -3.68
CA SER A 652 -11.66 -38.13 -4.45
C SER A 652 -11.76 -38.21 -5.98
N ASN A 653 -12.85 -38.71 -6.58
CA ASN A 653 -12.95 -38.98 -8.02
C ASN A 653 -14.29 -38.62 -8.67
N VAL A 654 -14.26 -38.22 -9.95
CA VAL A 654 -15.43 -37.91 -10.79
C VAL A 654 -15.92 -39.21 -11.46
N LYS A 655 -17.07 -39.74 -11.02
CA LYS A 655 -17.79 -40.91 -11.54
C LYS A 655 -17.03 -42.25 -11.49
N ASN A 656 -17.45 -43.12 -10.56
CA ASN A 656 -17.42 -44.56 -10.77
C ASN A 656 -18.86 -45.07 -10.93
N GLU A 657 -19.05 -46.19 -11.62
CA GLU A 657 -20.34 -46.79 -11.99
C GLU A 657 -21.18 -47.32 -10.80
N THR A 658 -20.75 -47.04 -9.57
CA THR A 658 -21.48 -47.32 -8.34
C THR A 658 -22.27 -46.08 -7.90
N LYS A 659 -23.42 -46.28 -7.26
CA LYS A 659 -24.40 -45.26 -6.86
C LYS A 659 -23.91 -44.13 -5.90
N ASP A 660 -22.60 -43.95 -5.71
CA ASP A 660 -22.03 -42.89 -4.88
C ASP A 660 -21.91 -41.60 -5.70
N VAL A 661 -22.67 -40.56 -5.35
CA VAL A 661 -22.95 -39.37 -6.18
C VAL A 661 -21.88 -38.27 -6.01
N SER A 662 -20.61 -38.65 -5.81
CA SER A 662 -19.54 -37.65 -5.70
C SER A 662 -19.23 -37.00 -7.05
N LYS A 663 -19.19 -35.67 -7.07
CA LYS A 663 -18.75 -34.83 -8.19
C LYS A 663 -17.23 -34.81 -8.34
N GLY A 664 -16.50 -35.47 -7.44
CA GLY A 664 -15.07 -35.72 -7.59
C GLY A 664 -14.20 -34.49 -7.46
N THR A 665 -14.55 -33.57 -6.55
CA THR A 665 -13.76 -32.34 -6.35
C THR A 665 -12.59 -32.51 -5.39
N ASN A 666 -12.46 -33.71 -4.82
CA ASN A 666 -11.33 -34.11 -3.98
C ASN A 666 -11.19 -33.29 -2.69
N ILE A 667 -12.30 -32.81 -2.11
CA ILE A 667 -12.28 -32.15 -0.78
C ILE A 667 -11.65 -33.08 0.27
N ARG A 668 -11.78 -34.41 0.13
CA ARG A 668 -11.09 -35.39 1.00
C ARG A 668 -9.59 -35.14 1.15
N ALA A 669 -8.89 -34.68 0.10
CA ALA A 669 -7.46 -34.37 0.18
C ALA A 669 -7.14 -33.20 1.13
N THR A 670 -8.16 -32.43 1.53
CA THR A 670 -8.03 -31.35 2.52
C THR A 670 -8.08 -31.85 3.96
N GLU A 671 -8.59 -33.06 4.24
CA GLU A 671 -8.77 -33.55 5.62
C GLU A 671 -7.48 -33.57 6.45
N PRO A 672 -6.33 -34.09 5.96
CA PRO A 672 -5.09 -34.05 6.74
C PRO A 672 -4.65 -32.62 7.04
N LYS A 673 -4.91 -31.68 6.12
CA LYS A 673 -4.58 -30.26 6.28
C LYS A 673 -5.53 -29.57 7.27
N LEU A 674 -6.82 -29.90 7.24
CA LEU A 674 -7.80 -29.46 8.24
C LEU A 674 -7.44 -29.98 9.63
N LEU A 675 -7.00 -31.24 9.75
CA LEU A 675 -6.56 -31.81 11.01
C LEU A 675 -5.30 -31.09 11.53
N ARG A 676 -4.32 -30.83 10.66
CA ARG A 676 -3.16 -29.98 11.02
C ARG A 676 -3.57 -28.58 11.44
N LEU A 677 -4.53 -27.96 10.76
CA LEU A 677 -5.06 -26.65 11.15
C LEU A 677 -5.65 -26.70 12.58
N VAL A 678 -6.38 -27.76 12.91
CA VAL A 678 -6.97 -27.97 14.23
C VAL A 678 -5.90 -28.24 15.30
N ASP A 679 -4.92 -29.10 15.01
CA ASP A 679 -3.95 -29.60 16.00
C ASP A 679 -2.75 -28.65 16.18
N GLU A 680 -2.29 -27.99 15.11
CA GLU A 680 -1.07 -27.16 15.09
C GLU A 680 -1.36 -25.67 15.30
N THR A 681 -2.63 -25.24 15.21
CA THR A 681 -3.00 -23.81 15.21
C THR A 681 -4.14 -23.49 16.17
N THR A 682 -4.31 -22.20 16.46
CA THR A 682 -5.44 -21.67 17.23
C THR A 682 -6.42 -20.90 16.36
N PHE A 683 -6.35 -21.04 15.02
CA PHE A 683 -7.16 -20.30 14.05
C PHE A 683 -8.66 -20.33 14.38
N LEU A 684 -9.24 -21.53 14.53
CA LEU A 684 -10.66 -21.69 14.84
C LEU A 684 -11.03 -21.07 16.19
N SER A 685 -10.16 -21.20 17.20
CA SER A 685 -10.36 -20.56 18.51
C SER A 685 -10.38 -19.03 18.40
N LYS A 686 -9.53 -18.45 17.54
CA LYS A 686 -9.49 -17.00 17.29
C LYS A 686 -10.68 -16.51 16.47
N VAL A 687 -11.18 -17.31 15.53
CA VAL A 687 -12.44 -17.01 14.81
C VAL A 687 -13.63 -16.99 15.79
N ILE A 688 -13.69 -17.93 16.73
CA ILE A 688 -14.72 -17.97 17.79
C ILE A 688 -14.58 -16.74 18.72
N GLU A 689 -13.36 -16.39 19.13
CA GLU A 689 -13.10 -15.19 19.94
C GLU A 689 -13.54 -13.91 19.21
N LEU A 690 -13.28 -13.82 17.90
CA LEU A 690 -13.71 -12.71 17.05
C LEU A 690 -15.23 -12.64 16.93
N SER A 691 -15.89 -13.76 16.61
CA SER A 691 -17.35 -13.83 16.53
C SER A 691 -18.00 -13.41 17.85
N THR A 692 -17.47 -13.89 18.98
CA THR A 692 -17.91 -13.50 20.32
C THR A 692 -17.81 -11.99 20.52
N PHE A 693 -16.66 -11.40 20.19
CA PHE A 693 -16.48 -9.96 20.28
C PHE A 693 -17.45 -9.18 19.37
N LEU A 694 -17.52 -9.56 18.09
CA LEU A 694 -18.39 -8.91 17.10
C LEU A 694 -19.87 -8.99 17.47
N SER A 695 -20.30 -10.05 18.14
CA SER A 695 -21.70 -10.20 18.60
C SER A 695 -22.11 -9.11 19.60
N THR A 696 -21.15 -8.60 20.37
CA THR A 696 -21.34 -7.56 21.39
C THR A 696 -20.94 -6.16 20.93
N LEU A 697 -20.27 -6.05 19.78
CA LEU A 697 -19.75 -4.79 19.29
C LEU A 697 -20.87 -3.92 18.70
N GLU A 698 -21.15 -2.81 19.38
CA GLU A 698 -21.97 -1.72 18.86
C GLU A 698 -21.08 -0.57 18.39
N ILE A 699 -21.30 -0.08 17.17
CA ILE A 699 -20.69 1.16 16.69
C ILE A 699 -21.76 2.25 16.61
N THR A 700 -21.40 3.48 16.98
CA THR A 700 -22.28 4.64 16.78
C THR A 700 -21.80 5.39 15.55
N HIS A 701 -22.60 5.39 14.49
CA HIS A 701 -22.28 6.10 13.25
C HIS A 701 -23.36 7.14 12.96
N ARG A 702 -22.98 8.42 12.91
CA ARG A 702 -23.90 9.55 12.66
C ARG A 702 -25.16 9.55 13.55
N GLY A 703 -25.02 9.09 14.79
CA GLY A 703 -26.11 9.02 15.78
C GLY A 703 -26.95 7.74 15.73
N GLU A 704 -26.71 6.83 14.77
CA GLU A 704 -27.33 5.51 14.71
C GLU A 704 -26.44 4.48 15.40
N LYS A 705 -27.02 3.62 16.25
CA LYS A 705 -26.32 2.47 16.81
C LYS A 705 -26.45 1.28 15.86
N LEU A 706 -25.33 0.70 15.47
CA LEU A 706 -25.26 -0.43 14.55
C LEU A 706 -24.55 -1.61 15.22
N ASN A 707 -25.12 -2.81 15.06
CA ASN A 707 -24.47 -4.05 15.48
C ASN A 707 -23.49 -4.53 14.39
N ALA A 708 -22.26 -4.89 14.80
CA ALA A 708 -21.21 -5.24 13.85
C ALA A 708 -21.53 -6.47 12.98
N ILE A 709 -22.13 -7.52 13.55
CA ILE A 709 -22.51 -8.73 12.80
C ILE A 709 -23.57 -8.40 11.74
N ASP A 710 -24.57 -7.58 12.07
CA ASP A 710 -25.61 -7.19 11.11
C ASP A 710 -25.04 -6.41 9.93
N GLU A 711 -24.08 -5.51 10.17
CA GLU A 711 -23.42 -4.75 9.11
C GLU A 711 -22.54 -5.62 8.21
N LEU A 712 -21.78 -6.56 8.79
CA LEU A 712 -21.02 -7.55 8.01
C LEU A 712 -21.94 -8.44 7.19
N SER A 713 -23.08 -8.85 7.74
CA SER A 713 -24.08 -9.64 7.01
C SER A 713 -24.69 -8.86 5.83
N LYS A 714 -24.96 -7.57 5.99
CA LYS A 714 -25.41 -6.69 4.89
C LYS A 714 -24.35 -6.56 3.80
N PHE A 715 -23.07 -6.50 4.18
CA PHE A 715 -21.97 -6.48 3.21
C PHE A 715 -21.89 -7.79 2.41
N VAL A 716 -21.95 -8.94 3.07
CA VAL A 716 -21.98 -10.23 2.35
C VAL A 716 -23.20 -10.34 1.44
N ARG A 717 -24.38 -9.90 1.90
CA ARG A 717 -25.57 -9.82 1.05
C ARG A 717 -25.31 -9.00 -0.22
N TYR A 718 -24.66 -7.84 -0.08
CA TYR A 718 -24.29 -7.00 -1.22
C TYR A 718 -23.32 -7.71 -2.19
N LEU A 719 -22.36 -8.47 -1.66
CA LEU A 719 -21.42 -9.25 -2.47
C LEU A 719 -22.10 -10.37 -3.26
N THR A 720 -23.05 -11.06 -2.63
CA THR A 720 -23.71 -12.25 -3.19
C THR A 720 -24.96 -11.95 -3.99
N ASP A 721 -25.49 -10.73 -3.93
CA ASP A 721 -26.73 -10.36 -4.62
C ASP A 721 -26.62 -10.56 -6.14
N THR A 722 -27.61 -11.26 -6.70
CA THR A 722 -27.74 -11.59 -8.12
C THR A 722 -28.97 -10.94 -8.76
N GLU A 723 -29.73 -10.12 -8.01
CA GLU A 723 -30.93 -9.43 -8.52
C GLU A 723 -30.58 -8.19 -9.34
N GLU A 724 -29.45 -7.56 -9.05
CA GLU A 724 -28.96 -6.40 -9.81
C GLU A 724 -28.36 -6.85 -11.15
N PRO A 725 -28.70 -6.18 -12.28
CA PRO A 725 -28.09 -6.47 -13.56
C PRO A 725 -26.64 -5.95 -13.58
N LEU A 726 -25.71 -6.84 -13.25
CA LEU A 726 -24.28 -6.55 -13.28
C LEU A 726 -23.66 -7.02 -14.60
N VAL A 727 -22.57 -6.37 -14.99
CA VAL A 727 -21.73 -6.79 -16.11
C VAL A 727 -20.27 -6.83 -15.67
N THR A 728 -19.48 -7.70 -16.28
CA THR A 728 -18.02 -7.67 -16.18
C THR A 728 -17.46 -6.43 -16.90
N ARG A 729 -16.17 -6.12 -16.69
CA ARG A 729 -15.53 -4.95 -17.33
C ARG A 729 -15.62 -4.99 -18.86
N ASP A 730 -15.56 -6.17 -19.47
CA ASP A 730 -15.68 -6.40 -20.91
C ASP A 730 -17.15 -6.47 -21.40
N GLY A 731 -18.13 -6.20 -20.53
CA GLY A 731 -19.54 -6.05 -20.88
C GLY A 731 -20.35 -7.35 -20.88
N ARG A 732 -19.82 -8.47 -20.37
CA ARG A 732 -20.59 -9.73 -20.27
C ARG A 732 -21.54 -9.65 -19.08
N ALA A 733 -22.79 -10.06 -19.27
CA ALA A 733 -23.77 -10.24 -18.19
C ALA A 733 -23.66 -11.63 -17.52
N TRP A 734 -22.61 -12.40 -17.82
CA TRP A 734 -22.42 -13.77 -17.38
C TRP A 734 -20.93 -14.07 -17.13
N VAL A 735 -20.66 -15.08 -16.28
CA VAL A 735 -19.30 -15.65 -16.07
C VAL A 735 -19.32 -17.17 -16.29
N PHE A 736 -18.16 -17.79 -16.50
CA PHE A 736 -18.07 -19.25 -16.56
C PHE A 736 -18.15 -19.87 -15.16
N SER A 737 -18.71 -21.07 -15.05
CA SER A 737 -18.62 -21.87 -13.81
C SER A 737 -17.36 -22.73 -13.81
N GLY A 738 -16.64 -22.78 -12.69
CA GLY A 738 -15.37 -23.50 -12.53
C GLY A 738 -14.16 -22.67 -12.92
N ALA A 739 -12.95 -23.19 -12.66
CA ALA A 739 -11.66 -22.63 -13.09
C ALA A 739 -11.44 -22.71 -14.62
N CYS A 740 -12.46 -22.31 -15.38
CA CYS A 740 -12.47 -22.20 -16.83
C CYS A 740 -12.06 -20.78 -17.22
N GLY A 741 -10.80 -20.42 -16.96
CA GLY A 741 -10.22 -19.16 -17.42
C GLY A 741 -10.50 -18.91 -18.91
N ASN A 742 -10.99 -17.72 -19.23
CA ASN A 742 -11.84 -17.43 -20.38
C ASN A 742 -11.31 -17.86 -21.77
N VAL A 743 -12.29 -18.29 -22.58
CA VAL A 743 -12.25 -18.28 -24.05
C VAL A 743 -12.18 -16.82 -24.52
N ARG A 744 -11.38 -16.50 -25.57
CA ARG A 744 -11.33 -15.12 -26.09
C ARG A 744 -12.67 -14.74 -26.70
N PHE A 745 -13.08 -13.48 -26.51
CA PHE A 745 -14.22 -12.89 -27.21
C PHE A 745 -13.78 -11.65 -27.97
N LYS A 746 -14.24 -11.50 -29.21
CA LYS A 746 -14.14 -10.28 -30.01
C LYS A 746 -15.45 -9.51 -29.88
N ILE A 747 -15.38 -8.21 -29.69
CA ILE A 747 -16.58 -7.37 -29.79
C ILE A 747 -16.90 -7.23 -31.28
N LYS A 748 -18.07 -7.71 -31.71
CA LYS A 748 -18.60 -7.47 -33.05
C LYS A 748 -18.81 -5.97 -33.28
N ALA A 749 -18.92 -5.56 -34.54
CA ALA A 749 -19.22 -4.17 -34.89
C ALA A 749 -20.54 -3.64 -34.29
N ASN A 750 -21.46 -4.52 -33.86
CA ASN A 750 -22.72 -4.17 -33.19
C ASN A 750 -22.59 -4.10 -31.65
N GLY A 751 -21.39 -4.27 -31.09
CA GLY A 751 -21.14 -4.22 -29.65
C GLY A 751 -21.31 -5.57 -28.92
N GLU A 752 -21.73 -6.63 -29.60
CA GLU A 752 -21.92 -7.95 -28.97
C GLU A 752 -20.62 -8.76 -28.89
N PRO A 753 -20.33 -9.45 -27.78
CA PRO A 753 -19.19 -10.36 -27.68
C PRO A 753 -19.37 -11.64 -28.53
N GLU A 754 -18.38 -11.99 -29.35
CA GLU A 754 -18.31 -13.19 -30.20
C GLU A 754 -17.10 -14.06 -29.82
N LEU A 755 -17.31 -15.36 -29.66
CA LEU A 755 -16.25 -16.32 -29.34
C LEU A 755 -15.14 -16.33 -30.40
N ASP A 756 -13.88 -16.13 -30.02
CA ASP A 756 -12.72 -16.26 -30.91
C ASP A 756 -12.41 -17.74 -31.11
N GLN A 757 -12.99 -18.32 -32.16
CA GLN A 757 -12.93 -19.75 -32.47
C GLN A 757 -11.50 -20.28 -32.73
N ASN A 758 -10.50 -19.41 -32.88
CA ASN A 758 -9.10 -19.77 -33.14
C ASN A 758 -8.29 -20.11 -31.87
N LEU A 759 -8.85 -19.92 -30.67
CA LEU A 759 -8.25 -20.31 -29.40
C LEU A 759 -9.18 -21.33 -28.74
N SER A 760 -8.94 -22.62 -29.04
CA SER A 760 -9.81 -23.73 -28.66
C SER A 760 -10.41 -23.54 -27.26
N PRO A 761 -11.75 -23.55 -27.13
CA PRO A 761 -12.36 -23.79 -25.84
C PRO A 761 -11.95 -25.19 -25.40
N ILE A 762 -11.69 -25.36 -24.11
CA ILE A 762 -11.77 -26.70 -23.52
C ILE A 762 -13.23 -27.13 -23.76
N PRO A 763 -13.51 -28.21 -24.52
CA PRO A 763 -14.87 -28.59 -24.93
C PRO A 763 -15.84 -28.78 -23.75
N GLU A 764 -15.31 -28.90 -22.54
CA GLU A 764 -15.98 -29.18 -21.28
C GLU A 764 -16.37 -27.91 -20.48
N CYS A 765 -15.98 -26.70 -20.92
CA CYS A 765 -16.27 -25.41 -20.27
C CYS A 765 -17.49 -24.71 -20.92
N THR A 766 -18.71 -25.24 -20.73
CA THR A 766 -19.92 -24.72 -21.39
C THR A 766 -20.95 -24.12 -20.44
N LYS A 767 -20.84 -24.36 -19.13
CA LYS A 767 -21.84 -23.90 -18.15
C LYS A 767 -21.56 -22.44 -17.74
N ARG A 768 -22.57 -21.60 -17.93
CA ARG A 768 -22.56 -20.16 -17.65
C ARG A 768 -23.39 -19.84 -16.42
N VAL A 769 -22.91 -18.89 -15.63
CA VAL A 769 -23.69 -18.22 -14.59
C VAL A 769 -24.26 -16.95 -15.20
N GLU A 770 -25.55 -16.96 -15.56
CA GLU A 770 -26.24 -15.85 -16.24
C GLU A 770 -26.71 -14.75 -15.25
N LYS A 771 -26.80 -15.07 -13.96
CA LYS A 771 -27.12 -14.11 -12.90
C LYS A 771 -25.89 -13.90 -12.04
N ILE A 772 -25.07 -12.92 -12.41
CA ILE A 772 -23.79 -12.69 -11.76
C ILE A 772 -23.93 -11.78 -10.55
N SER A 773 -23.07 -12.02 -9.57
CA SER A 773 -22.95 -11.21 -8.35
C SER A 773 -21.62 -10.47 -8.37
N ARG A 774 -21.40 -9.57 -7.41
CA ARG A 774 -20.10 -8.89 -7.28
C ARG A 774 -18.99 -9.84 -6.91
N LEU A 775 -19.31 -10.89 -6.13
CA LEU A 775 -18.40 -11.97 -5.82
C LEU A 775 -18.00 -12.75 -7.09
N HIS A 776 -18.96 -12.99 -8.00
CA HIS A 776 -18.67 -13.60 -9.31
C HIS A 776 -17.72 -12.73 -10.15
N ILE A 777 -17.90 -11.40 -10.16
CA ILE A 777 -16.99 -10.49 -10.89
C ILE A 777 -15.58 -10.53 -10.30
N LEU A 778 -15.46 -10.56 -8.96
CA LEU A 778 -14.16 -10.68 -8.29
C LEU A 778 -13.46 -12.00 -8.64
N PHE A 779 -14.19 -13.12 -8.60
CA PHE A 779 -13.63 -14.43 -8.97
C PHE A 779 -13.26 -14.51 -10.46
N ASP A 780 -14.09 -14.01 -11.39
CA ASP A 780 -13.73 -13.94 -12.82
C ASP A 780 -12.43 -13.12 -13.03
N ALA A 781 -12.27 -12.01 -12.31
CA ALA A 781 -11.04 -11.21 -12.37
C ALA A 781 -9.80 -11.97 -11.82
N LEU A 782 -9.94 -12.68 -10.70
CA LEU A 782 -8.87 -13.52 -10.13
C LEU A 782 -8.52 -14.72 -11.03
N ASP A 783 -9.53 -15.35 -11.62
CA ASP A 783 -9.35 -16.44 -12.58
C ASP A 783 -8.67 -15.95 -13.85
N ASN A 784 -8.98 -14.73 -14.33
CA ASN A 784 -8.28 -14.12 -15.47
C ASN A 784 -6.79 -13.89 -15.15
N VAL A 785 -6.43 -13.53 -13.91
CA VAL A 785 -5.03 -13.44 -13.46
C VAL A 785 -4.36 -14.81 -13.49
N LYS A 786 -4.95 -15.80 -12.80
CA LYS A 786 -4.41 -17.17 -12.73
C LYS A 786 -4.21 -17.74 -14.12
N TYR A 787 -5.24 -17.66 -14.96
CA TYR A 787 -5.20 -18.15 -16.33
C TYR A 787 -4.07 -17.51 -17.15
N ARG A 788 -3.88 -16.20 -17.03
CA ARG A 788 -2.84 -15.47 -17.77
C ARG A 788 -1.44 -15.91 -17.37
N LEU A 789 -1.26 -16.34 -16.12
CA LEU A 789 0.00 -16.87 -15.60
C LEU A 789 0.18 -18.37 -15.92
N GLU A 790 -0.89 -19.15 -16.05
CA GLU A 790 -0.81 -20.60 -16.18
C GLU A 790 -0.90 -21.16 -17.61
N ARG A 791 -1.67 -20.53 -18.51
CA ARG A 791 -1.96 -21.11 -19.82
C ARG A 791 -0.79 -20.97 -20.80
N PRO A 792 -0.33 -22.06 -21.44
CA PRO A 792 0.67 -21.99 -22.49
C PRO A 792 0.25 -21.05 -23.64
N VAL A 793 1.16 -20.18 -24.07
CA VAL A 793 0.98 -19.29 -25.20
C VAL A 793 1.72 -19.84 -26.41
N SER A 794 1.13 -19.74 -27.61
CA SER A 794 1.75 -20.23 -28.85
C SER A 794 2.95 -19.37 -29.29
N ASP A 795 2.94 -18.08 -28.95
CA ASP A 795 4.08 -17.18 -29.18
C ASP A 795 5.21 -17.50 -28.18
N PRO A 796 6.42 -17.88 -28.66
CA PRO A 796 7.52 -18.27 -27.79
C PRO A 796 7.98 -17.17 -26.81
N THR A 797 7.92 -15.91 -27.24
CA THR A 797 8.34 -14.75 -26.43
C THR A 797 7.32 -14.51 -25.32
N ALA A 798 6.03 -14.56 -25.67
CA ALA A 798 4.96 -14.45 -24.68
C ALA A 798 4.94 -15.64 -23.71
N GLU A 799 5.30 -16.84 -24.16
CA GLU A 799 5.43 -18.02 -23.30
C GLU A 799 6.61 -17.93 -22.34
N GLU A 800 7.76 -17.41 -22.80
CA GLU A 800 8.89 -17.12 -21.92
C GLU A 800 8.53 -16.07 -20.86
N LEU A 801 7.90 -14.97 -21.26
CA LEU A 801 7.42 -13.93 -20.35
C LEU A 801 6.40 -14.48 -19.36
N ARG A 802 5.48 -15.34 -19.80
CA ARG A 802 4.52 -16.02 -18.92
C ARG A 802 5.24 -16.90 -17.90
N LYS A 803 6.20 -17.73 -18.32
CA LYS A 803 6.96 -18.59 -17.39
C LYS A 803 7.72 -17.77 -16.36
N LYS A 804 8.40 -16.71 -16.78
CA LYS A 804 9.09 -15.77 -15.88
C LYS A 804 8.10 -15.09 -14.94
N GLY A 805 6.97 -14.60 -15.47
CA GLY A 805 5.93 -13.94 -14.68
C GLY A 805 5.23 -14.87 -13.70
N LYS A 806 4.95 -16.13 -14.06
CA LYS A 806 4.44 -17.15 -13.13
C LYS A 806 5.46 -17.47 -12.05
N THR A 807 6.72 -17.72 -12.44
CA THR A 807 7.79 -17.99 -11.46
C THR A 807 7.96 -16.80 -10.50
N ALA A 808 7.87 -15.58 -11.02
CA ALA A 808 7.89 -14.38 -10.20
C ALA A 808 6.64 -14.27 -9.34
N TRP A 809 5.44 -14.52 -9.86
CA TRP A 809 4.18 -14.52 -9.09
C TRP A 809 4.21 -15.52 -7.94
N ASP A 810 4.66 -16.74 -8.22
CA ASP A 810 4.83 -17.81 -7.24
C ASP A 810 5.95 -17.49 -6.23
N ALA A 811 6.92 -16.64 -6.60
CA ALA A 811 8.01 -16.18 -5.72
C ALA A 811 7.66 -14.91 -4.92
N ILE A 812 6.76 -14.06 -5.44
CA ILE A 812 6.16 -12.91 -4.75
C ILE A 812 5.04 -13.47 -3.89
N ASP A 813 5.44 -14.20 -2.87
CA ASP A 813 4.51 -14.49 -1.82
C ASP A 813 4.38 -13.21 -0.97
N ILE A 814 3.52 -12.28 -1.40
CA ILE A 814 3.19 -11.04 -0.65
C ILE A 814 2.67 -11.41 0.73
N VAL A 815 1.94 -12.54 0.79
CA VAL A 815 1.55 -13.16 2.04
C VAL A 815 2.82 -13.54 2.82
N ASP A 816 3.87 -14.12 2.25
CA ASP A 816 5.12 -14.31 2.99
C ASP A 816 5.81 -12.99 3.40
N VAL A 817 5.79 -11.93 2.58
CA VAL A 817 6.50 -10.70 2.97
C VAL A 817 5.89 -10.07 4.21
N LEU A 818 4.56 -10.00 4.22
CA LEU A 818 3.80 -9.37 5.28
C LEU A 818 3.52 -10.36 6.41
N LEU A 819 3.19 -11.59 6.04
CA LEU A 819 2.58 -12.62 6.88
C LEU A 819 3.45 -13.87 7.06
N ALA A 820 4.65 -14.01 6.48
CA ALA A 820 5.48 -15.21 6.69
C ALA A 820 5.71 -15.48 8.16
N ILE A 821 5.83 -16.75 8.50
CA ILE A 821 6.05 -17.20 9.86
C ILE A 821 7.46 -17.77 10.01
N GLU A 822 8.14 -17.38 11.08
CA GLU A 822 9.39 -17.96 11.53
C GLU A 822 9.29 -18.25 13.03
N ASN A 823 9.51 -19.51 13.44
CA ASN A 823 9.38 -19.96 14.83
C ASN A 823 8.02 -19.62 15.48
N GLY A 824 6.93 -19.69 14.71
CA GLY A 824 5.58 -19.44 15.18
C GLY A 824 5.19 -17.97 15.35
N LYS A 825 6.04 -17.03 14.90
CA LYS A 825 5.76 -15.58 14.88
C LYS A 825 5.88 -15.03 13.46
N LEU A 826 5.24 -13.89 13.20
CA LEU A 826 5.46 -13.16 11.96
C LEU A 826 6.94 -12.80 11.81
N LYS A 827 7.53 -13.16 10.68
CA LYS A 827 8.91 -12.85 10.31
C LYS A 827 9.13 -11.33 10.24
N ASN A 828 8.13 -10.61 9.75
CA ASN A 828 8.10 -9.16 9.83
C ASN A 828 7.32 -8.69 11.06
N GLU A 829 8.02 -8.33 12.12
CA GLU A 829 7.42 -7.92 13.40
C GLU A 829 6.64 -6.59 13.28
N THR A 830 6.90 -5.77 12.25
CA THR A 830 6.19 -4.48 12.04
C THR A 830 4.89 -4.61 11.29
N THR A 831 4.62 -5.70 10.55
CA THR A 831 3.39 -5.86 9.76
C THR A 831 2.13 -5.79 10.63
N ALA A 832 2.11 -6.55 11.73
CA ALA A 832 0.94 -6.65 12.58
C ALA A 832 0.58 -5.30 13.24
N PRO A 833 1.54 -4.60 13.88
CA PRO A 833 1.33 -3.24 14.36
C PRO A 833 0.97 -2.25 13.22
N LEU A 834 1.56 -2.40 12.03
CA LEU A 834 1.22 -1.56 10.87
C LEU A 834 -0.25 -1.68 10.52
N ILE A 835 -0.78 -2.90 10.36
CA ILE A 835 -2.19 -3.15 10.04
C ILE A 835 -3.11 -2.55 11.10
N VAL A 836 -2.79 -2.77 12.39
CA VAL A 836 -3.58 -2.25 13.52
C VAL A 836 -3.66 -0.72 13.51
N ASN A 837 -2.56 -0.04 13.21
CA ASN A 837 -2.50 1.42 13.20
C ASN A 837 -3.03 2.05 11.89
N LEU A 838 -2.85 1.35 10.77
CA LEU A 838 -3.27 1.83 9.45
C LEU A 838 -4.80 1.75 9.27
N LEU A 839 -5.44 0.68 9.77
CA LEU A 839 -6.89 0.48 9.61
C LEU A 839 -7.74 1.66 10.10
N PRO A 840 -7.54 2.21 11.32
CA PRO A 840 -8.24 3.41 11.77
C PRO A 840 -8.01 4.64 10.89
N VAL A 841 -6.78 4.85 10.43
CA VAL A 841 -6.43 5.99 9.58
C VAL A 841 -7.14 5.89 8.22
N LEU A 842 -7.14 4.70 7.62
CA LEU A 842 -7.86 4.42 6.39
C LEU A 842 -9.37 4.55 6.57
N ALA A 843 -9.94 4.02 7.66
CA ALA A 843 -11.37 4.12 7.94
C ALA A 843 -11.86 5.57 7.97
N ASP A 844 -11.16 6.43 8.72
CA ASP A 844 -11.49 7.85 8.82
C ASP A 844 -11.35 8.57 7.46
N HIS A 845 -10.31 8.23 6.68
CA HIS A 845 -10.11 8.83 5.36
C HIS A 845 -11.18 8.39 4.37
N PHE A 846 -11.45 7.08 4.29
CA PHE A 846 -12.50 6.54 3.45
C PHE A 846 -13.87 7.12 3.80
N GLU A 847 -14.18 7.29 5.08
CA GLU A 847 -15.43 7.92 5.50
C GLU A 847 -15.58 9.33 4.92
N ARG A 848 -14.55 10.17 5.04
CA ARG A 848 -14.56 11.54 4.51
C ARG A 848 -14.77 11.55 3.00
N GLU A 849 -13.99 10.76 2.27
CA GLU A 849 -14.07 10.67 0.80
C GLU A 849 -15.43 10.12 0.34
N PHE A 850 -15.95 9.09 1.01
CA PHE A 850 -17.19 8.42 0.65
C PHE A 850 -18.41 9.34 0.67
N TYR A 851 -18.43 10.31 1.58
CA TYR A 851 -19.54 11.24 1.74
C TYR A 851 -19.45 12.52 0.91
N LYS A 852 -18.39 12.67 0.10
CA LYS A 852 -18.34 13.74 -0.90
C LYS A 852 -19.45 13.54 -1.94
N PRO A 853 -20.20 14.59 -2.33
CA PRO A 853 -21.22 14.47 -3.38
C PRO A 853 -20.67 13.93 -4.71
N SER A 854 -19.39 14.12 -4.97
CA SER A 854 -18.68 13.67 -6.17
C SER A 854 -18.18 12.22 -6.09
N TYR A 855 -18.22 11.53 -4.94
CA TYR A 855 -17.53 10.24 -4.71
C TYR A 855 -17.73 9.19 -5.83
N LEU A 856 -18.97 8.96 -6.26
CA LEU A 856 -19.26 7.99 -7.32
C LEU A 856 -18.72 8.46 -8.69
N THR A 857 -18.83 9.76 -8.97
CA THR A 857 -18.26 10.37 -10.19
C THR A 857 -16.73 10.32 -10.17
N ASP A 858 -16.11 10.51 -9.01
CA ASP A 858 -14.66 10.47 -8.82
C ASP A 858 -14.12 9.04 -8.96
N ILE A 859 -14.86 8.02 -8.51
CA ILE A 859 -14.53 6.62 -8.77
C ILE A 859 -14.53 6.34 -10.28
N ASP A 860 -15.57 6.79 -10.99
CA ASP A 860 -15.73 6.51 -12.41
C ASP A 860 -14.68 7.24 -13.25
N LYS A 861 -14.45 8.53 -12.94
CA LYS A 861 -13.35 9.33 -13.52
C LYS A 861 -12.00 8.69 -13.21
N GLY A 862 -11.74 8.32 -11.97
CA GLY A 862 -10.49 7.71 -11.54
C GLY A 862 -10.21 6.36 -12.24
N PHE A 863 -11.23 5.53 -12.45
CA PHE A 863 -11.08 4.30 -13.23
C PHE A 863 -10.78 4.57 -14.70
N ALA A 864 -11.49 5.53 -15.31
CA ALA A 864 -11.25 5.93 -16.69
C ALA A 864 -9.84 6.50 -16.89
N ASP A 865 -9.38 7.33 -15.96
CA ASP A 865 -8.05 7.92 -15.96
C ASP A 865 -6.96 6.86 -15.77
N LEU A 866 -7.16 5.92 -14.84
CA LEU A 866 -6.23 4.80 -14.62
C LEU A 866 -6.14 3.87 -15.83
N LYS A 867 -7.28 3.58 -16.48
CA LYS A 867 -7.30 2.85 -17.76
C LYS A 867 -6.53 3.62 -18.83
N ALA A 868 -6.81 4.91 -18.99
CA ALA A 868 -6.11 5.76 -19.95
C ALA A 868 -4.61 5.84 -19.67
N PHE A 869 -4.20 5.79 -18.40
CA PHE A 869 -2.81 5.72 -17.98
C PHE A 869 -2.15 4.40 -18.42
N PHE A 870 -2.74 3.24 -18.11
CA PHE A 870 -2.18 1.93 -18.52
C PHE A 870 -2.06 1.78 -20.04
N GLU A 871 -2.92 2.45 -20.78
CA GLU A 871 -2.94 2.48 -22.24
C GLU A 871 -1.97 3.51 -22.86
N SER A 872 -1.32 4.34 -22.04
CA SER A 872 -0.50 5.46 -22.48
C SER A 872 0.96 5.09 -22.82
N ARG A 873 1.58 5.93 -23.65
CA ARG A 873 3.03 5.90 -23.96
C ARG A 873 3.91 6.02 -22.71
N GLY A 874 3.52 6.85 -21.74
CA GLY A 874 4.27 7.03 -20.50
C GLY A 874 4.33 5.77 -19.65
N PHE A 875 3.19 5.12 -19.45
CA PHE A 875 3.16 3.86 -18.72
C PHE A 875 3.97 2.77 -19.42
N ALA A 876 3.86 2.68 -20.75
CA ALA A 876 4.70 1.79 -21.56
C ALA A 876 6.19 2.04 -21.34
N ALA A 877 6.63 3.31 -21.37
CA ALA A 877 8.00 3.73 -21.12
C ALA A 877 8.47 3.42 -19.70
N VAL A 878 7.64 3.66 -18.68
CA VAL A 878 7.96 3.31 -17.27
C VAL A 878 8.19 1.80 -17.15
N VAL A 879 7.29 0.98 -17.70
CA VAL A 879 7.46 -0.48 -17.66
C VAL A 879 8.74 -0.91 -18.39
N ASP A 880 9.06 -0.29 -19.53
CA ASP A 880 10.28 -0.59 -20.29
C ASP A 880 11.57 -0.16 -19.56
N ILE A 881 11.56 0.98 -18.85
CA ILE A 881 12.65 1.40 -17.97
C ILE A 881 12.84 0.41 -16.82
N VAL A 882 11.76 -0.01 -16.14
CA VAL A 882 11.93 -0.94 -15.02
C VAL A 882 12.37 -2.33 -15.49
N LYS A 883 11.91 -2.79 -16.66
CA LYS A 883 12.44 -4.00 -17.30
C LYS A 883 13.93 -3.92 -17.54
N LEU A 884 14.41 -2.80 -18.06
CA LEU A 884 15.83 -2.59 -18.26
C LEU A 884 16.60 -2.63 -16.93
N LEU A 885 16.10 -1.95 -15.89
CA LEU A 885 16.68 -1.98 -14.55
C LEU A 885 16.74 -3.40 -13.98
N ARG A 886 15.72 -4.22 -14.24
CA ARG A 886 15.65 -5.64 -13.85
C ARG A 886 16.65 -6.50 -14.63
N ASP A 887 16.66 -6.37 -15.94
CA ASP A 887 17.35 -7.28 -16.87
C ASP A 887 18.84 -6.97 -17.04
N THR A 888 19.29 -5.82 -16.53
CA THR A 888 20.71 -5.40 -16.56
C THR A 888 21.32 -5.54 -15.17
N PRO A 889 22.13 -6.58 -14.90
CA PRO A 889 22.71 -6.83 -13.58
C PRO A 889 23.48 -5.63 -13.03
N GLU A 890 24.24 -4.93 -13.88
CA GLU A 890 25.01 -3.76 -13.47
C GLU A 890 24.15 -2.62 -12.90
N TYR A 891 22.97 -2.37 -13.49
CA TYR A 891 22.03 -1.37 -12.96
C TYR A 891 21.38 -1.84 -11.67
N ARG A 892 20.96 -3.11 -11.61
CA ARG A 892 20.37 -3.72 -10.42
C ARG A 892 21.34 -3.68 -9.23
N ASP A 893 22.58 -4.11 -9.43
CA ASP A 893 23.63 -4.21 -8.41
C ASP A 893 24.04 -2.85 -7.85
N THR A 894 23.70 -1.76 -8.55
CA THR A 894 24.02 -0.41 -8.09
C THR A 894 22.82 0.35 -7.53
N ILE A 895 21.65 0.25 -8.17
CA ILE A 895 20.45 0.99 -7.77
C ILE A 895 19.76 0.33 -6.56
N ASN A 896 19.67 -1.00 -6.52
CA ASN A 896 18.96 -1.67 -5.41
C ASN A 896 19.63 -1.41 -4.06
N PRO A 897 20.97 -1.49 -3.90
CA PRO A 897 21.60 -1.13 -2.62
C PRO A 897 21.34 0.32 -2.20
N LEU A 898 21.24 1.25 -3.14
CA LEU A 898 20.91 2.65 -2.84
C LEU A 898 19.46 2.78 -2.35
N LEU A 899 18.50 2.13 -3.03
CA LEU A 899 17.10 2.14 -2.62
C LEU A 899 16.91 1.45 -1.26
N VAL A 900 17.60 0.33 -1.01
CA VAL A 900 17.61 -0.34 0.29
C VAL A 900 18.16 0.58 1.38
N ARG A 901 19.25 1.32 1.12
CA ARG A 901 19.79 2.31 2.06
C ARG A 901 18.83 3.48 2.28
N LEU A 902 18.07 3.93 1.27
CA LEU A 902 17.07 4.97 1.49
C LEU A 902 16.02 4.56 2.53
N LEU A 903 15.76 3.25 2.64
CA LEU A 903 14.71 2.66 3.47
C LEU A 903 15.25 1.84 4.65
N ASP A 904 16.56 1.89 4.94
CA ASP A 904 17.16 1.13 6.04
C ASP A 904 17.12 1.90 7.36
N PRO A 905 16.27 1.49 8.32
CA PRO A 905 16.09 2.20 9.59
C PRO A 905 17.31 2.10 10.51
N ASN A 906 18.27 1.21 10.24
CA ASN A 906 19.41 1.00 11.14
C ASN A 906 20.53 2.06 10.98
N GLN A 907 20.43 2.94 9.99
CA GLN A 907 21.40 4.00 9.78
C GLN A 907 21.28 5.08 10.84
N THR A 908 22.42 5.64 11.27
CA THR A 908 22.51 6.67 12.30
C THR A 908 23.59 7.71 11.95
N GLY A 909 23.54 8.88 12.60
CA GLY A 909 24.55 9.92 12.48
C GLY A 909 24.61 10.59 11.10
N GLU A 910 25.82 10.92 10.63
CA GLU A 910 26.01 11.69 9.39
C GLU A 910 25.69 10.93 8.09
N ARG A 911 25.46 9.61 8.18
CA ARG A 911 25.02 8.76 7.06
C ARG A 911 23.58 8.31 7.19
N ASP A 912 22.82 8.89 8.11
CA ASP A 912 21.41 8.59 8.26
C ASP A 912 20.58 9.15 7.11
N LEU A 913 20.55 8.40 6.00
CA LEU A 913 19.78 8.73 4.81
C LEU A 913 18.28 8.46 5.04
N TYR A 914 17.94 7.41 5.78
CA TYR A 914 16.56 7.07 6.15
C TYR A 914 15.89 8.18 6.96
N GLY A 915 16.55 8.66 8.03
CA GLY A 915 16.05 9.78 8.83
C GLY A 915 15.90 11.06 8.00
N ALA A 916 16.81 11.32 7.05
CA ALA A 916 16.71 12.46 6.15
C ALA A 916 15.54 12.36 5.16
N VAL A 917 15.28 11.17 4.61
CA VAL A 917 14.10 10.90 3.77
C VAL A 917 12.81 11.10 4.56
N LEU A 918 12.75 10.58 5.78
CA LEU A 918 11.59 10.74 6.65
C LEU A 918 11.28 12.21 6.95
N MET A 919 12.29 12.99 7.30
CA MET A 919 12.13 14.44 7.51
C MET A 919 11.68 15.14 6.24
N PHE A 920 12.30 14.83 5.09
CA PHE A 920 11.89 15.41 3.80
C PHE A 920 10.43 15.08 3.45
N LEU A 921 10.00 13.85 3.68
CA LEU A 921 8.62 13.42 3.42
C LEU A 921 7.64 14.08 4.39
N SER A 922 7.97 14.17 5.68
CA SER A 922 7.17 14.91 6.67
C SER A 922 6.97 16.35 6.23
N ASP A 923 8.05 17.00 5.83
CA ASP A 923 8.05 18.39 5.39
C ASP A 923 7.22 18.57 4.12
N SER A 924 7.35 17.64 3.16
CA SER A 924 6.56 17.63 1.92
C SER A 924 5.07 17.41 2.17
N ILE A 925 4.71 16.55 3.14
CA ILE A 925 3.33 16.24 3.53
C ILE A 925 2.66 17.47 4.18
N GLN A 926 3.41 18.21 4.99
CA GLN A 926 2.87 19.35 5.76
C GLN A 926 3.02 20.69 5.03
N PHE A 927 3.67 20.73 3.87
CA PHE A 927 3.92 21.95 3.11
C PHE A 927 2.61 22.65 2.70
N ARG A 928 2.47 23.94 3.05
CA ARG A 928 1.25 24.74 2.77
C ARG A 928 1.50 25.72 1.65
N VAL A 929 1.05 25.36 0.44
CA VAL A 929 1.13 26.26 -0.73
C VAL A 929 -0.17 26.22 -1.51
N ASP A 930 -0.46 27.32 -2.20
CA ASP A 930 -1.50 27.40 -3.23
C ASP A 930 -1.37 26.21 -4.22
N PRO A 931 -2.38 25.33 -4.31
CA PRO A 931 -2.37 24.18 -5.21
C PRO A 931 -2.04 24.56 -6.66
N ASN A 932 -2.51 25.73 -7.10
CA ASN A 932 -2.28 26.22 -8.46
C ASN A 932 -0.80 26.53 -8.72
N ALA A 933 -0.05 26.92 -7.69
CA ALA A 933 1.37 27.20 -7.81
C ALA A 933 2.16 25.92 -8.10
N GLY A 934 1.82 24.81 -7.43
CA GLY A 934 2.38 23.49 -7.72
C GLY A 934 2.11 23.07 -9.17
N THR A 935 0.86 23.21 -9.63
CA THR A 935 0.47 22.89 -11.01
C THR A 935 1.21 23.75 -12.05
N GLN A 936 1.36 25.06 -11.83
CA GLN A 936 2.13 25.89 -12.76
C GLN A 936 3.62 25.50 -12.77
N MET A 937 4.21 25.17 -11.62
CA MET A 937 5.59 24.67 -11.59
C MET A 937 5.74 23.36 -12.34
N LEU A 938 4.79 22.43 -12.18
CA LEU A 938 4.79 21.17 -12.93
C LEU A 938 4.64 21.40 -14.44
N ARG A 939 3.82 22.37 -14.86
CA ARG A 939 3.70 22.80 -16.27
C ARG A 939 5.01 23.37 -16.82
N TYR A 940 5.68 24.22 -16.05
CA TYR A 940 6.97 24.76 -16.43
C TYR A 940 8.05 23.68 -16.50
N LEU A 941 8.14 22.81 -15.49
CA LEU A 941 9.06 21.66 -15.48
C LEU A 941 8.78 20.73 -16.67
N ALA A 942 7.52 20.47 -16.99
CA ALA A 942 7.12 19.77 -18.21
C ALA A 942 7.72 20.42 -19.47
N ALA A 943 7.66 21.75 -19.61
CA ALA A 943 8.26 22.46 -20.74
C ALA A 943 9.79 22.38 -20.76
N VAL A 944 10.45 22.33 -19.59
CA VAL A 944 11.91 22.19 -19.47
C VAL A 944 12.37 20.77 -19.77
N LEU A 945 11.54 19.77 -19.50
CA LEU A 945 11.83 18.35 -19.76
C LEU A 945 11.64 17.96 -21.24
N GLN A 946 11.30 18.90 -22.14
CA GLN A 946 11.17 18.59 -23.57
C GLN A 946 12.45 17.93 -24.11
N PRO A 947 12.36 16.73 -24.72
CA PRO A 947 13.53 16.02 -25.24
C PRO A 947 14.35 16.83 -26.23
N GLU A 948 13.69 17.67 -27.03
CA GLU A 948 14.31 18.53 -28.04
C GLU A 948 15.39 19.44 -27.44
N ASP A 949 15.25 19.84 -26.16
CA ASP A 949 16.21 20.70 -25.49
C ASP A 949 17.42 19.93 -24.94
N ARG A 950 17.33 18.60 -24.76
CA ARG A 950 18.37 17.72 -24.17
C ARG A 950 19.06 18.28 -22.93
N LEU A 951 18.42 19.20 -22.18
CA LEU A 951 19.08 19.93 -21.10
C LEU A 951 19.56 18.95 -20.03
N LEU A 952 18.65 18.13 -19.53
CA LEU A 952 18.91 17.26 -18.40
C LEU A 952 20.05 16.29 -18.70
N PHE A 953 20.10 15.74 -19.92
CA PHE A 953 21.20 14.89 -20.38
C PHE A 953 22.52 15.64 -20.38
N ARG A 954 22.56 16.88 -20.91
CA ARG A 954 23.78 17.70 -20.93
C ARG A 954 24.26 18.07 -19.53
N VAL A 955 23.35 18.36 -18.59
CA VAL A 955 23.68 18.60 -17.18
C VAL A 955 24.37 17.37 -16.57
N ILE A 956 23.79 16.19 -16.77
CA ILE A 956 24.28 14.92 -16.20
C ILE A 956 25.61 14.52 -16.83
N GLU A 957 25.76 14.67 -18.16
CA GLU A 957 27.01 14.43 -18.87
C GLU A 957 28.13 15.36 -18.39
N ALA A 958 27.85 16.66 -18.25
CA ALA A 958 28.81 17.63 -17.74
C ALA A 958 29.18 17.32 -16.28
N ALA A 959 28.20 17.00 -15.43
CA ALA A 959 28.45 16.63 -14.04
C ALA A 959 29.31 15.35 -13.92
N ASN A 960 29.04 14.34 -14.74
CA ASN A 960 29.83 13.11 -14.78
C ASN A 960 31.26 13.37 -15.26
N LYS A 961 31.45 14.18 -16.31
CA LYS A 961 32.79 14.55 -16.79
C LYS A 961 33.56 15.37 -15.75
N MET A 962 32.91 16.34 -15.09
CA MET A 962 33.53 17.09 -13.99
C MET A 962 33.92 16.15 -12.85
N TYR A 963 33.04 15.21 -12.49
CA TYR A 963 33.32 14.18 -11.50
C TYR A 963 34.52 13.32 -11.91
N GLN A 964 34.63 12.88 -13.17
CA GLN A 964 35.77 12.08 -13.63
C GLN A 964 37.09 12.86 -13.64
N LEU A 965 37.06 14.16 -13.94
CA LEU A 965 38.24 15.02 -14.00
C LEU A 965 38.73 15.45 -12.61
N ASP A 966 37.85 15.57 -11.62
CA ASP A 966 38.16 15.92 -10.24
C ASP A 966 38.50 14.66 -9.40
N ASP A 967 39.71 14.14 -9.61
CA ASP A 967 40.30 12.99 -8.90
C ASP A 967 40.23 13.10 -7.36
N LYS A 968 40.37 14.33 -6.82
CA LYS A 968 40.31 14.61 -5.38
C LYS A 968 38.89 14.84 -4.85
N ARG A 969 37.87 14.84 -5.71
CA ARG A 969 36.46 15.09 -5.35
C ARG A 969 36.25 16.44 -4.66
N THR A 970 37.08 17.42 -4.96
CA THR A 970 37.05 18.75 -4.35
C THR A 970 35.74 19.49 -4.65
N LEU A 971 35.19 19.34 -5.85
CA LEU A 971 33.91 19.94 -6.26
C LEU A 971 32.72 19.26 -5.58
N VAL A 972 32.82 17.95 -5.34
CA VAL A 972 31.82 17.22 -4.56
C VAL A 972 31.88 17.65 -3.08
N GLU A 973 33.06 17.80 -2.51
CA GLU A 973 33.23 18.29 -1.13
C GLU A 973 32.74 19.73 -0.98
N LEU A 974 32.98 20.58 -1.98
CA LEU A 974 32.39 21.92 -2.03
C LEU A 974 30.85 21.87 -2.05
N ALA A 975 30.26 20.97 -2.85
CA ALA A 975 28.81 20.76 -2.89
C ALA A 975 28.27 20.19 -1.57
N LYS A 976 29.01 19.29 -0.91
CA LYS A 976 28.70 18.79 0.44
C LYS A 976 28.68 19.94 1.44
N ASN A 977 29.74 20.74 1.50
CA ASN A 977 29.83 21.88 2.42
C ASN A 977 28.75 22.94 2.16
N LEU A 978 28.35 23.12 0.90
CA LEU A 978 27.25 24.00 0.51
C LEU A 978 25.89 23.55 1.08
N MET A 979 25.67 22.23 1.13
CA MET A 979 24.43 21.59 1.60
C MET A 979 24.49 21.17 3.07
N ARG A 980 25.64 21.32 3.74
CA ARG A 980 25.83 20.98 5.14
C ARG A 980 25.45 22.17 6.02
N GLU A 981 24.79 21.90 7.13
CA GLU A 981 24.58 22.90 8.17
C GLU A 981 25.93 23.34 8.78
N SER A 982 26.21 24.64 8.75
CA SER A 982 27.42 25.18 9.37
C SER A 982 27.33 25.15 10.91
N PRO A 983 28.45 25.31 11.64
CA PRO A 983 28.43 25.38 13.11
C PRO A 983 27.55 26.49 13.69
N VAL A 984 27.22 27.50 12.87
CA VAL A 984 26.33 28.60 13.23
C VAL A 984 24.85 28.30 12.94
N GLY A 985 24.51 27.05 12.58
CA GLY A 985 23.13 26.63 12.34
C GLY A 985 22.54 27.18 11.04
N VAL A 986 23.39 27.50 10.06
CA VAL A 986 22.98 28.07 8.77
C VAL A 986 23.50 27.20 7.65
N PHE A 987 22.64 26.85 6.68
CA PHE A 987 23.07 26.21 5.44
C PHE A 987 23.66 27.27 4.50
N PRO A 988 24.91 27.11 4.03
CA PRO A 988 25.52 28.11 3.15
C PRO A 988 24.69 28.42 1.91
N ILE A 989 24.04 27.40 1.31
CA ILE A 989 23.15 27.60 0.16
C ILE A 989 21.96 28.51 0.50
N ASN A 990 21.39 28.38 1.70
CA ASN A 990 20.26 29.19 2.14
C ASN A 990 20.68 30.63 2.42
N ALA A 991 21.81 30.84 3.11
CA ALA A 991 22.36 32.17 3.37
C ALA A 991 22.67 32.93 2.09
N MET A 992 23.40 32.29 1.16
CA MET A 992 23.71 32.90 -0.12
C MET A 992 22.45 33.14 -0.95
N GLY A 993 21.55 32.16 -1.03
CA GLY A 993 20.29 32.28 -1.73
C GLY A 993 19.45 33.45 -1.21
N LEU A 994 19.35 33.61 0.12
CA LEU A 994 18.65 34.72 0.76
C LEU A 994 19.26 36.06 0.37
N VAL A 995 20.59 36.20 0.45
CA VAL A 995 21.29 37.42 0.06
C VAL A 995 21.08 37.75 -1.43
N ILE A 996 21.18 36.75 -2.31
CA ILE A 996 20.88 36.90 -3.75
C ILE A 996 19.46 37.40 -3.95
N LYS A 997 18.49 36.73 -3.31
CA LYS A 997 17.08 37.06 -3.41
C LYS A 997 16.79 38.47 -2.89
N GLN A 998 17.44 38.93 -1.82
CA GLN A 998 17.24 40.26 -1.24
C GLN A 998 17.93 41.38 -2.03
N LEU A 999 19.14 41.14 -2.53
CA LEU A 999 19.91 42.11 -3.33
C LEU A 999 19.27 42.39 -4.69
N HIS A 1000 18.66 41.36 -5.28
CA HIS A 1000 18.01 41.43 -6.58
C HIS A 1000 16.48 41.51 -6.50
N ARG A 1001 15.92 41.97 -5.38
CA ARG A 1001 14.52 42.40 -5.39
C ARG A 1001 14.36 43.61 -6.32
N ALA A 1002 13.15 43.80 -6.86
CA ALA A 1002 12.85 45.00 -7.65
C ALA A 1002 13.07 46.27 -6.80
N VAL A 1003 12.74 46.18 -5.51
CA VAL A 1003 13.12 47.13 -4.47
C VAL A 1003 13.97 46.40 -3.42
N PRO A 1004 15.30 46.60 -3.39
CA PRO A 1004 16.17 45.96 -2.41
C PRO A 1004 15.72 46.25 -0.97
N ASN A 1005 15.75 45.23 -0.11
CA ASN A 1005 15.24 45.25 1.26
C ASN A 1005 13.75 45.59 1.43
N ALA A 1006 12.91 45.40 0.40
CA ALA A 1006 11.47 45.54 0.60
C ALA A 1006 10.98 44.57 1.69
N PRO A 1007 10.07 44.98 2.59
CA PRO A 1007 9.50 44.09 3.60
C PRO A 1007 8.53 43.09 2.95
N GLY A 1008 8.33 41.95 3.61
CA GLY A 1008 7.37 40.92 3.19
C GLY A 1008 7.87 39.94 2.11
N PRO A 1009 7.01 39.01 1.67
CA PRO A 1009 7.36 37.96 0.70
C PRO A 1009 7.73 38.56 -0.66
N ARG A 1010 8.49 37.79 -1.46
CA ARG A 1010 8.91 38.22 -2.80
C ARG A 1010 7.75 38.10 -3.78
N THR A 1011 7.55 39.15 -4.57
CA THR A 1011 6.48 39.22 -5.57
C THR A 1011 6.90 38.56 -6.90
N ALA A 1012 5.96 38.28 -7.80
CA ALA A 1012 6.28 37.84 -9.16
C ALA A 1012 7.23 38.81 -9.90
N THR A 1013 7.10 40.12 -9.62
CA THR A 1013 8.00 41.16 -10.16
C THR A 1013 9.41 41.04 -9.58
N ASP A 1014 9.54 40.71 -8.29
CA ASP A 1014 10.85 40.43 -7.69
C ASP A 1014 11.49 39.21 -8.38
N PHE A 1015 10.75 38.11 -8.54
CA PHE A 1015 11.26 36.92 -9.23
C PHE A 1015 11.63 37.18 -10.68
N LYS A 1016 10.82 37.95 -11.40
CA LYS A 1016 11.14 38.36 -12.77
C LYS A 1016 12.48 39.12 -12.82
N PHE A 1017 12.65 40.09 -11.94
CA PHE A 1017 13.90 40.85 -11.88
C PHE A 1017 15.09 39.95 -11.49
N ILE A 1018 14.95 39.09 -10.48
CA ILE A 1018 16.00 38.12 -10.09
C ILE A 1018 16.41 37.27 -11.29
N VAL A 1019 15.45 36.68 -11.99
CA VAL A 1019 15.68 35.79 -13.13
C VAL A 1019 16.30 36.56 -14.32
N GLU A 1020 15.86 37.79 -14.60
CA GLU A 1020 16.47 38.67 -15.62
C GLU A 1020 17.96 38.89 -15.31
N LYS A 1021 18.30 39.14 -14.04
CA LYS A 1021 19.68 39.36 -13.61
C LYS A 1021 20.53 38.10 -13.71
N MET A 1022 19.94 36.94 -13.43
CA MET A 1022 20.61 35.65 -13.65
C MET A 1022 20.85 35.38 -15.13
N VAL A 1023 19.88 35.65 -16.01
CA VAL A 1023 20.04 35.51 -17.47
C VAL A 1023 21.13 36.45 -17.99
N ASP A 1024 21.10 37.73 -17.60
CA ASP A 1024 22.14 38.71 -17.95
C ASP A 1024 23.53 38.17 -17.58
N TYR A 1025 23.67 37.66 -16.35
CA TYR A 1025 24.92 37.12 -15.85
C TYR A 1025 25.38 35.84 -16.56
N LEU A 1026 24.47 34.94 -16.94
CA LEU A 1026 24.82 33.73 -17.68
C LEU A 1026 25.23 34.04 -19.13
N ARG A 1027 24.69 35.11 -19.74
CA ARG A 1027 25.00 35.51 -21.12
C ARG A 1027 26.20 36.44 -21.25
N ASP A 1028 26.55 37.18 -20.20
CA ASP A 1028 27.64 38.15 -20.25
C ASP A 1028 29.00 37.44 -20.36
N LYS A 1029 29.65 37.56 -21.53
CA LYS A 1029 30.96 36.94 -21.79
C LYS A 1029 32.11 37.60 -21.03
N GLU A 1030 31.94 38.86 -20.63
CA GLU A 1030 33.00 39.69 -20.05
C GLU A 1030 32.92 39.77 -18.53
N LYS A 1031 31.71 39.66 -17.97
CA LYS A 1031 31.44 39.80 -16.52
C LYS A 1031 30.67 38.61 -15.93
N GLY A 1032 30.19 37.72 -16.79
CA GLY A 1032 29.43 36.53 -16.42
C GLY A 1032 30.26 35.30 -16.08
N VAL A 1033 29.63 34.13 -16.10
CA VAL A 1033 30.28 32.82 -15.83
C VAL A 1033 31.46 32.55 -16.78
N GLU A 1034 31.37 33.02 -18.03
CA GLU A 1034 32.44 32.90 -19.03
C GLU A 1034 33.75 33.60 -18.62
N ARG A 1035 33.63 34.74 -17.94
CA ARG A 1035 34.78 35.49 -17.45
C ARG A 1035 35.53 34.71 -16.39
N LEU A 1036 34.81 34.01 -15.53
CA LEU A 1036 35.39 33.16 -14.50
C LEU A 1036 36.29 32.08 -15.11
N TYR A 1037 35.83 31.37 -16.14
CA TYR A 1037 36.66 30.38 -16.84
C TYR A 1037 37.86 31.02 -17.53
N THR A 1038 37.70 32.20 -18.13
CA THR A 1038 38.81 32.97 -18.71
C THR A 1038 39.88 33.32 -17.66
N ILE A 1039 39.44 33.69 -16.44
CA ILE A 1039 40.34 34.01 -15.32
C ILE A 1039 41.05 32.76 -14.81
N ILE A 1040 40.35 31.63 -14.73
CA ILE A 1040 40.94 30.33 -14.38
C ILE A 1040 42.02 29.95 -15.41
N ARG A 1041 41.71 30.07 -16.71
CA ARG A 1041 42.64 29.77 -17.81
C ARG A 1041 43.88 30.65 -17.77
N GLY A 1042 43.74 31.96 -17.52
CA GLY A 1042 44.86 32.90 -17.44
C GLY A 1042 45.76 32.73 -16.19
N ARG A 1043 45.41 31.81 -15.28
CA ARG A 1043 46.15 31.52 -14.04
C ARG A 1043 46.77 30.12 -14.01
N LYS A 1044 46.52 29.32 -15.07
CA LYS A 1044 47.33 28.15 -15.41
C LYS A 1044 48.70 28.62 -15.84
#